data_AF-A0A9P7HBJ2-F1
#
_entry.id   AF-A0A9P7HBJ2-F1
#
_cell.length_a   1.000
_cell.length_b   1.000
_cell.length_c   1.000
_cell.angle_alpha   90.00
_cell.angle_beta   90.00
_cell.angle_gamma   90.00
#
_symmetry.space_group_name_H-M   'P 1'
#
loop_
_entity.id
_entity.type
_entity.pdbx_description
1 polymer ?
#
loop_
_entity_poly.entity_id
_entity_poly.type
_entity_poly.pdbx_seq_one_letter_code
_entity_poly.pdbx_strand_id
1 'polypeptide(L)'
;MGSDLSRVILDSSLSIMSTADYRSLARGGTTKRLIVQLIHEKLVSVSLLHGIDQPLACITGPDDKKGWMTLPVRESSCLSKHLRPNDFGVPVILYHDGTEVTEDDPGSIFEFVTAWFDCDEQAKSDIAEGLRNSSRMLEKWMTLQSDAPILNINSSLLDWERCLVVGHPTDPLCCGSICVGQLLMFQSHRTCFASSLLSPETPDGIPAPLNSGLSFVAVPRSSVRIFGAFEKLLEPLLHLLEVSSPYDQSGYTVIPCLEKHLPAVLDHFPKARPIETVTGWAFSQAPAQTVSVPGYIYDLNLPPPCLVTSGLTFTPYWSAAAAPVMTSFLRKLIPQDLWLFGEAAAVTGSQQDETGAQHMTCILQENLESRADESNESLILAAALWERPQGGNSTYAEILFGLEKPEDKLVWFRRFFTYSYVDLMKLTRSTRYIRKLLQLFLEPLVRHGVGLGFNAQNTVIRICRRTKAIKGFAIHGLAGVRLHGPTLEDQGVDLTSLGATVTQELHEVWDRVHYTLVQNHIGHLLESLGLELHGWQIISFELERALQGEVGSVEQSIYRHFVKETMPFESSLKMRMVTSVKTPPKVLYQQIPNVLWKKSPWLRQISLAATKSALALVQPEQTDKQTRISEAEAMKQALLSNTQEHGDLPKVAKRLNPHPFVLPIDFLVRLERFHEALALVLDNIIDRWWKDDEANLPSRMPLEPRVENLLRWVAQGSEEGKIKPYKGNQGNLRPDILIPDTGTYASPQFKVCEINGRFPIAFLHYAAIAYQALSEATWNDPLIKPAADHKKLFDSFFQLFDPTTPIHFVVEPAEVPPDSPLFGLVEQQTGFRPRSVRSSSLRIVPCDRSWTGFDLYCEVDVQTAVSSSSADLITIDGQLLEKVHQVGLQLYDYELLALEPVMVREIARRSVNDLRSVFIAHDKRILGIVHQELHDLVHKHKVITQDQARILKEGIIPTILPGSPELQSVIEDASKDPAIKDKYILKPFRLARGSGIRLGKTISSEEWQLTLKSMRKTDFDSSKTQYLLQPVLTLQSVEWFWTEERQVIKSGMVGLYFSVNGRYDIMCGRSFLPEIDD
;
A
#
# COMPACT_ATOMS: atom_id res chain seq x y z
N MET A 1 -66.52 17.58 26.61
CA MET A 1 -65.97 16.72 25.54
C MET A 1 -64.72 17.43 25.06
N GLY A 2 -63.57 17.34 25.75
CA GLY A 2 -62.91 16.11 26.22
C GLY A 2 -62.08 15.61 25.04
N SER A 3 -60.79 15.93 24.91
CA SER A 3 -59.61 15.58 25.72
C SER A 3 -58.76 14.55 24.97
N ASP A 4 -57.46 14.61 25.22
CA ASP A 4 -56.46 13.54 25.04
C ASP A 4 -55.86 13.32 23.65
N LEU A 5 -54.67 13.91 23.45
CA LEU A 5 -53.41 13.17 23.17
C LEU A 5 -52.20 14.11 23.12
N SER A 6 -52.03 14.92 24.16
CA SER A 6 -50.74 15.57 24.46
C SER A 6 -50.58 15.69 25.99
N ARG A 7 -49.55 15.02 26.53
CA ARG A 7 -49.17 14.87 27.96
C ARG A 7 -49.75 13.68 28.73
N VAL A 8 -49.14 12.51 28.56
CA VAL A 8 -48.75 11.52 29.61
C VAL A 8 -47.65 10.71 28.88
N ILE A 9 -46.36 10.69 29.23
CA ILE A 9 -45.71 10.19 30.44
C ILE A 9 -44.40 11.00 30.62
N LEU A 10 -44.43 11.98 31.51
CA LEU A 10 -43.29 12.39 32.35
C LEU A 10 -43.71 11.97 33.76
N ASP A 11 -42.80 11.33 34.47
CA ASP A 11 -42.94 10.69 35.78
C ASP A 11 -43.74 9.37 35.87
N SER A 12 -43.01 8.27 35.68
CA SER A 12 -43.15 7.10 36.54
C SER A 12 -41.80 6.38 36.68
N SER A 13 -41.20 6.50 37.87
CA SER A 13 -40.00 5.81 38.38
C SER A 13 -38.72 6.03 37.56
N LEU A 14 -37.69 6.76 38.01
CA LEU A 14 -36.95 6.50 39.25
C LEU A 14 -36.86 4.99 39.56
N SER A 15 -36.66 4.17 38.52
CA SER A 15 -35.92 2.94 38.68
C SER A 15 -34.45 3.33 38.63
N ILE A 16 -33.76 3.05 39.73
CA ILE A 16 -32.31 2.95 39.81
C ILE A 16 -31.85 2.27 38.51
N MET A 17 -31.05 2.98 37.70
CA MET A 17 -30.49 2.45 36.46
C MET A 17 -29.97 1.05 36.74
N SER A 18 -30.49 0.07 35.99
CA SER A 18 -30.12 -1.33 36.12
C SER A 18 -28.61 -1.43 36.11
N THR A 19 -28.03 -2.01 37.16
CA THR A 19 -26.64 -2.45 37.22
C THR A 19 -26.25 -3.05 35.87
N ALA A 20 -25.31 -2.42 35.16
CA ALA A 20 -24.74 -3.00 33.96
C ALA A 20 -24.29 -4.43 34.29
N ASP A 21 -24.65 -5.41 33.46
CA ASP A 21 -24.17 -6.78 33.61
C ASP A 21 -22.68 -6.82 33.24
N TYR A 22 -21.83 -6.34 34.15
CA TYR A 22 -20.38 -6.27 33.98
C TYR A 22 -19.78 -7.65 33.71
N ARG A 23 -20.43 -8.73 34.14
CA ARG A 23 -20.03 -10.10 33.80
C ARG A 23 -20.14 -10.34 32.30
N SER A 24 -21.31 -10.06 31.72
CA SER A 24 -21.53 -10.21 30.27
C SER A 24 -20.60 -9.30 29.46
N LEU A 25 -20.40 -8.04 29.89
CA LEU A 25 -19.47 -7.12 29.23
C LEU A 25 -18.02 -7.59 29.29
N ALA A 26 -17.57 -8.07 30.45
CA ALA A 26 -16.21 -8.57 30.66
C ALA A 26 -15.94 -9.84 29.85
N ARG A 27 -16.87 -10.79 29.85
CA ARG A 27 -16.81 -12.00 29.00
C ARG A 27 -16.78 -11.63 27.53
N GLY A 28 -17.74 -10.82 27.07
CA GLY A 28 -17.82 -10.40 25.68
C GLY A 28 -16.58 -9.66 25.19
N GLY A 29 -16.02 -8.74 25.98
CA GLY A 29 -14.78 -8.04 25.64
C GLY A 29 -13.55 -8.96 25.56
N THR A 30 -13.48 -9.96 26.45
CA THR A 30 -12.41 -10.97 26.45
C THR A 30 -12.51 -11.90 25.24
N THR A 31 -13.73 -12.37 24.96
CA THR A 31 -14.04 -13.22 23.80
C THR A 31 -13.71 -12.53 22.48
N LYS A 32 -14.09 -11.26 22.30
CA LYS A 32 -13.77 -10.50 21.09
C LYS A 32 -12.27 -10.38 20.82
N ARG A 33 -11.47 -10.13 21.88
CA ARG A 33 -10.00 -10.10 21.77
C ARG A 33 -9.42 -11.46 21.41
N LEU A 34 -9.98 -12.54 21.97
CA LEU A 34 -9.54 -13.89 21.66
C LEU A 34 -9.75 -14.19 20.16
N ILE A 35 -10.94 -13.90 19.65
CA ILE A 35 -11.29 -14.14 18.25
C ILE A 35 -10.37 -13.37 17.30
N VAL A 36 -10.15 -12.07 17.54
CA VAL A 36 -9.23 -11.27 16.71
C VAL A 36 -7.82 -11.84 16.73
N GLN A 37 -7.32 -12.22 17.91
CA GLN A 37 -5.97 -12.77 18.04
C GLN A 37 -5.84 -14.12 17.32
N LEU A 38 -6.83 -15.01 17.42
CA LEU A 38 -6.87 -16.27 16.68
C LEU A 38 -6.80 -16.04 15.16
N ILE A 39 -7.53 -15.03 14.64
CA ILE A 39 -7.53 -14.69 13.21
C ILE A 39 -6.19 -14.08 12.79
N HIS A 40 -5.68 -13.09 13.53
CA HIS A 40 -4.42 -12.40 13.21
C HIS A 40 -3.23 -13.35 13.24
N GLU A 41 -3.21 -14.29 14.18
CA GLU A 41 -2.19 -15.33 14.28
C GLU A 41 -2.39 -16.48 13.27
N LYS A 42 -3.43 -16.44 12.44
CA LYS A 42 -3.76 -17.49 11.45
C LYS A 42 -3.94 -18.87 12.08
N LEU A 43 -4.46 -18.93 13.31
CA LEU A 43 -4.87 -20.18 13.95
C LEU A 43 -6.25 -20.62 13.45
N VAL A 44 -7.04 -19.67 12.94
CA VAL A 44 -8.37 -19.90 12.36
C VAL A 44 -8.54 -19.11 11.06
N SER A 45 -9.52 -19.49 10.24
CA SER A 45 -9.92 -18.79 9.02
C SER A 45 -11.28 -18.09 9.23
N VAL A 46 -11.50 -16.95 8.58
CA VAL A 46 -12.76 -16.17 8.70
C VAL A 46 -13.36 -15.87 7.31
N SER A 47 -14.68 -15.96 7.20
CA SER A 47 -15.46 -15.64 6.00
C SER A 47 -16.75 -14.88 6.35
N LEU A 48 -17.31 -14.08 5.43
CA LEU A 48 -18.59 -13.38 5.63
C LEU A 48 -19.74 -14.14 4.97
N LEU A 49 -20.79 -14.40 5.74
CA LEU A 49 -22.06 -14.91 5.23
C LEU A 49 -22.92 -13.72 4.79
N HIS A 50 -23.26 -13.67 3.49
CA HIS A 50 -24.10 -12.62 2.90
C HIS A 50 -25.52 -13.13 2.69
N GLY A 51 -26.55 -12.34 3.05
CA GLY A 51 -27.97 -12.68 2.82
C GLY A 51 -28.88 -12.75 4.05
N ILE A 52 -28.45 -12.19 5.20
CA ILE A 52 -29.23 -12.08 6.46
C ILE A 52 -29.27 -10.60 6.85
N ASP A 53 -30.32 -10.16 7.58
CA ASP A 53 -30.54 -8.77 8.02
C ASP A 53 -29.35 -8.13 8.78
N GLN A 54 -28.40 -8.93 9.29
CA GLN A 54 -27.13 -8.49 9.89
C GLN A 54 -25.97 -9.36 9.35
N PRO A 55 -24.81 -8.78 8.96
CA PRO A 55 -23.67 -9.56 8.49
C PRO A 55 -23.10 -10.43 9.62
N LEU A 56 -22.84 -11.71 9.29
CA LEU A 56 -22.25 -12.69 10.22
C LEU A 56 -20.87 -13.12 9.72
N ALA A 57 -19.90 -13.19 10.64
CA ALA A 57 -18.63 -13.84 10.40
C ALA A 57 -18.76 -15.33 10.69
N CYS A 58 -18.27 -16.17 9.79
CA CYS A 58 -18.12 -17.61 9.97
C CYS A 58 -16.63 -17.93 10.10
N ILE A 59 -16.24 -18.54 11.22
CA ILE A 59 -14.87 -18.90 11.55
C ILE A 59 -14.72 -20.42 11.57
N THR A 60 -13.70 -20.92 10.88
CA THR A 60 -13.42 -22.36 10.74
C THR A 60 -11.94 -22.66 11.01
N GLY A 61 -11.63 -23.91 11.30
CA GLY A 61 -10.26 -24.42 11.29
C GLY A 61 -9.64 -24.37 9.87
N PRO A 62 -8.31 -24.35 9.73
CA PRO A 62 -7.63 -24.38 8.42
C PRO A 62 -7.95 -25.65 7.61
N ASP A 63 -8.08 -26.80 8.29
CA ASP A 63 -8.23 -28.12 7.66
C ASP A 63 -9.51 -28.88 8.07
N ASP A 64 -10.30 -28.35 9.01
CA ASP A 64 -11.51 -28.99 9.54
C ASP A 64 -12.80 -28.37 8.98
N LYS A 65 -13.74 -29.22 8.57
CA LYS A 65 -15.09 -28.85 8.09
C LYS A 65 -16.22 -29.36 8.99
N LYS A 66 -15.91 -30.04 10.10
CA LYS A 66 -16.90 -30.66 10.99
C LYS A 66 -17.45 -29.71 12.05
N GLY A 67 -16.73 -28.64 12.38
CA GLY A 67 -17.20 -27.59 13.27
C GLY A 67 -16.82 -26.20 12.78
N TRP A 68 -17.66 -25.21 13.09
CA TRP A 68 -17.42 -23.80 12.82
C TRP A 68 -18.05 -22.95 13.93
N MET A 69 -17.73 -21.66 13.99
CA MET A 69 -18.45 -20.73 14.84
C MET A 69 -18.93 -19.53 14.04
N THR A 70 -20.05 -18.92 14.47
CA THR A 70 -20.55 -17.68 13.90
C THR A 70 -20.70 -16.59 14.96
N LEU A 71 -20.52 -15.35 14.54
CA LEU A 71 -20.72 -14.18 15.39
C LEU A 71 -21.10 -12.94 14.58
N PRO A 72 -21.88 -12.00 15.16
CA PRO A 72 -22.27 -10.78 14.48
C PRO A 72 -21.07 -9.91 14.08
N VAL A 73 -21.20 -9.22 12.95
CA VAL A 73 -20.22 -8.26 12.44
C VAL A 73 -20.89 -6.89 12.38
N ARG A 74 -20.15 -5.82 12.70
CA ARG A 74 -20.65 -4.45 12.54
C ARG A 74 -20.64 -4.06 11.04
N GLU A 75 -21.75 -3.49 10.56
CA GLU A 75 -22.02 -3.14 9.14
C GLU A 75 -20.93 -2.32 8.41
N SER A 76 -20.03 -1.65 9.13
CA SER A 76 -18.94 -0.84 8.55
C SER A 76 -17.62 -1.58 8.33
N SER A 77 -17.50 -2.84 8.77
CA SER A 77 -16.26 -3.61 8.70
C SER A 77 -16.20 -4.45 7.41
N CYS A 78 -15.48 -3.96 6.40
CA CYS A 78 -15.02 -4.80 5.31
C CYS A 78 -13.86 -5.66 5.85
N LEU A 79 -14.01 -6.99 5.93
CA LEU A 79 -13.00 -7.93 6.46
C LEU A 79 -11.63 -7.92 5.73
N SER A 80 -11.43 -7.06 4.74
CA SER A 80 -10.16 -6.89 4.03
C SER A 80 -9.13 -6.02 4.77
N LYS A 81 -9.40 -5.60 6.02
CA LYS A 81 -8.57 -4.71 6.83
C LYS A 81 -8.09 -5.39 8.12
N HIS A 82 -7.11 -4.77 8.77
CA HIS A 82 -6.68 -5.10 10.13
C HIS A 82 -7.87 -5.09 11.10
N LEU A 83 -8.29 -6.26 11.56
CA LEU A 83 -9.48 -6.45 12.40
C LEU A 83 -9.27 -5.94 13.83
N ARG A 84 -10.33 -5.37 14.42
CA ARG A 84 -10.39 -4.89 15.80
C ARG A 84 -11.41 -5.68 16.62
N PRO A 85 -11.24 -5.79 17.96
CA PRO A 85 -12.20 -6.51 18.79
C PRO A 85 -13.64 -5.99 18.65
N ASN A 86 -13.81 -4.68 18.46
CA ASN A 86 -15.14 -4.08 18.31
C ASN A 86 -15.78 -4.24 16.92
N ASP A 87 -15.08 -4.83 15.95
CA ASP A 87 -15.68 -5.24 14.66
C ASP A 87 -16.66 -6.39 14.85
N PHE A 88 -16.46 -7.18 15.92
CA PHE A 88 -17.25 -8.35 16.26
C PHE A 88 -18.27 -8.07 17.37
N GLY A 89 -19.43 -8.69 17.25
CA GLY A 89 -20.48 -8.77 18.26
C GLY A 89 -20.41 -10.07 19.06
N VAL A 90 -21.21 -10.13 20.12
CA VAL A 90 -21.48 -11.34 20.93
C VAL A 90 -23.01 -11.49 21.04
N PRO A 91 -23.56 -12.70 21.25
CA PRO A 91 -22.87 -13.96 21.60
C PRO A 91 -22.19 -14.66 20.40
N VAL A 92 -21.33 -15.64 20.70
CA VAL A 92 -20.73 -16.54 19.70
C VAL A 92 -21.57 -17.81 19.63
N ILE A 93 -21.84 -18.31 18.42
CA ILE A 93 -22.58 -19.56 18.22
C ILE A 93 -21.60 -20.61 17.72
N LEU A 94 -21.42 -21.69 18.48
CA LEU A 94 -20.57 -22.82 18.15
C LEU A 94 -21.40 -23.91 17.46
N TYR A 95 -20.88 -24.45 16.37
CA TYR A 95 -21.51 -25.52 15.59
C TYR A 95 -20.61 -26.76 15.62
N HIS A 96 -21.18 -27.90 16.05
CA HIS A 96 -20.49 -29.18 16.03
C HIS A 96 -21.49 -30.33 15.85
N ASP A 97 -21.24 -31.22 14.89
CA ASP A 97 -22.04 -32.45 14.67
C ASP A 97 -23.57 -32.21 14.65
N GLY A 98 -24.01 -31.11 14.04
CA GLY A 98 -25.43 -30.75 13.91
C GLY A 98 -26.07 -30.10 15.14
N THR A 99 -25.28 -29.79 16.17
CA THR A 99 -25.74 -29.06 17.37
C THR A 99 -25.23 -27.63 17.35
N GLU A 100 -26.11 -26.67 17.68
CA GLU A 100 -25.77 -25.26 17.86
C GLU A 100 -25.78 -24.92 19.36
N VAL A 101 -24.69 -24.32 19.84
CA VAL A 101 -24.55 -23.88 21.24
C VAL A 101 -24.17 -22.42 21.26
N THR A 102 -24.93 -21.61 21.99
CA THR A 102 -24.56 -20.22 22.28
C THR A 102 -23.55 -20.23 23.42
N GLU A 103 -22.37 -19.64 23.18
CA GLU A 103 -21.28 -19.58 24.15
C GLU A 103 -20.76 -18.15 24.29
N ASP A 104 -20.46 -17.75 25.53
CA ASP A 104 -19.88 -16.46 25.86
C ASP A 104 -18.59 -16.57 26.68
N ASP A 105 -18.25 -17.76 27.18
CA ASP A 105 -17.03 -18.01 27.94
C ASP A 105 -15.81 -18.11 27.01
N PRO A 106 -14.81 -17.22 27.16
CA PRO A 106 -13.63 -17.24 26.30
C PRO A 106 -12.78 -18.52 26.50
N GLY A 107 -12.83 -19.17 27.66
CA GLY A 107 -12.14 -20.44 27.91
C GLY A 107 -12.78 -21.59 27.13
N SER A 108 -14.11 -21.73 27.20
CA SER A 108 -14.86 -22.73 26.43
C SER A 108 -14.70 -22.54 24.92
N ILE A 109 -14.71 -21.29 24.44
CA ILE A 109 -14.48 -20.99 23.02
C ILE A 109 -13.06 -21.38 22.60
N PHE A 110 -12.06 -21.10 23.44
CA PHE A 110 -10.69 -21.53 23.18
C PHE A 110 -10.56 -23.06 23.13
N GLU A 111 -11.11 -23.76 24.13
CA GLU A 111 -11.15 -25.22 24.18
C GLU A 111 -11.79 -25.82 22.91
N PHE A 112 -12.90 -25.25 22.45
CA PHE A 112 -13.58 -25.63 21.21
C PHE A 112 -12.65 -25.53 19.98
N VAL A 113 -11.93 -24.40 19.82
CA VAL A 113 -11.06 -24.21 18.65
C VAL A 113 -9.73 -24.96 18.74
N THR A 114 -9.33 -25.45 19.92
CA THR A 114 -8.06 -26.18 20.06
C THR A 114 -8.01 -27.49 19.29
N ALA A 115 -9.16 -27.99 18.81
CA ALA A 115 -9.21 -29.10 17.86
C ALA A 115 -8.66 -28.74 16.46
N TRP A 116 -8.52 -27.45 16.15
CA TRP A 116 -8.13 -26.96 14.81
C TRP A 116 -6.63 -26.69 14.66
N PHE A 117 -5.83 -26.77 15.73
CA PHE A 117 -4.39 -26.50 15.70
C PHE A 117 -3.67 -27.26 16.82
N ASP A 118 -2.36 -27.50 16.63
CA ASP A 118 -1.53 -28.20 17.61
C ASP A 118 -1.29 -27.34 18.86
N CYS A 119 -1.71 -27.86 20.01
CA CYS A 119 -1.42 -27.29 21.33
C CYS A 119 -1.26 -28.44 22.33
N ASP A 120 -0.27 -28.35 23.21
CA ASP A 120 -0.08 -29.31 24.30
C ASP A 120 -1.23 -29.21 25.34
N GLU A 121 -1.63 -30.33 25.96
CA GLU A 121 -2.76 -30.37 26.90
C GLU A 121 -2.56 -29.49 28.15
N GLN A 122 -1.33 -29.39 28.65
CA GLN A 122 -1.04 -28.49 29.76
C GLN A 122 -1.19 -27.03 29.30
N ALA A 123 -0.63 -26.68 28.14
CA ALA A 123 -0.77 -25.34 27.57
C ALA A 123 -2.24 -24.98 27.25
N LYS A 124 -3.04 -25.94 26.78
CA LYS A 124 -4.49 -25.75 26.54
C LYS A 124 -5.21 -25.35 27.83
N SER A 125 -5.03 -26.15 28.87
CA SER A 125 -5.64 -25.93 30.19
C SER A 125 -5.21 -24.59 30.78
N ASP A 126 -3.91 -24.27 30.72
CA ASP A 126 -3.36 -23.04 31.28
C ASP A 126 -3.88 -21.79 30.56
N ILE A 127 -3.99 -21.83 29.22
CA ILE A 127 -4.53 -20.72 28.44
C ILE A 127 -6.05 -20.57 28.70
N ALA A 128 -6.81 -21.67 28.69
CA ALA A 128 -8.26 -21.63 28.91
C ALA A 128 -8.61 -21.05 30.30
N GLU A 129 -7.96 -21.53 31.36
CA GLU A 129 -8.17 -20.99 32.71
C GLU A 129 -7.68 -19.55 32.82
N GLY A 130 -6.59 -19.20 32.12
CA GLY A 130 -6.11 -17.84 32.00
C GLY A 130 -7.16 -16.89 31.41
N LEU A 131 -7.87 -17.32 30.35
CA LEU A 131 -8.95 -16.55 29.71
C LEU A 131 -10.14 -16.35 30.65
N ARG A 132 -10.54 -17.40 31.37
CA ARG A 132 -11.62 -17.33 32.38
C ARG A 132 -11.27 -16.43 33.56
N ASN A 133 -10.01 -16.43 33.97
CA ASN A 133 -9.52 -15.52 35.00
C ASN A 133 -9.52 -14.07 34.49
N SER A 134 -9.14 -13.86 33.22
CA SER A 134 -9.17 -12.56 32.55
C SER A 134 -10.56 -11.90 32.60
N SER A 135 -11.60 -12.65 32.21
CA SER A 135 -12.97 -12.15 32.24
C SER A 135 -13.46 -11.84 33.67
N ARG A 136 -13.24 -12.74 34.64
CA ARG A 136 -13.65 -12.55 36.05
C ARG A 136 -13.04 -11.30 36.69
N MET A 137 -11.80 -10.99 36.35
CA MET A 137 -11.12 -9.85 36.92
C MET A 137 -11.53 -8.55 36.24
N LEU A 138 -11.74 -8.55 34.93
CA LEU A 138 -12.31 -7.40 34.24
C LEU A 138 -13.68 -7.02 34.82
N GLU A 139 -14.54 -8.01 35.11
CA GLU A 139 -15.82 -7.82 35.80
C GLU A 139 -15.64 -7.08 37.14
N LYS A 140 -14.68 -7.53 37.95
CA LYS A 140 -14.40 -6.90 39.26
C LYS A 140 -13.82 -5.49 39.11
N TRP A 141 -12.93 -5.24 38.16
CA TRP A 141 -12.37 -3.91 37.90
C TRP A 141 -13.42 -2.93 37.42
N MET A 142 -14.31 -3.36 36.52
CA MET A 142 -15.46 -2.56 36.11
C MET A 142 -16.37 -2.22 37.30
N THR A 143 -16.59 -3.18 38.20
CA THR A 143 -17.37 -2.98 39.42
C THR A 143 -16.71 -1.98 40.37
N LEU A 144 -15.39 -2.04 40.55
CA LEU A 144 -14.67 -1.09 41.41
C LEU A 144 -14.67 0.34 40.84
N GLN A 145 -14.67 0.47 39.51
CA GLN A 145 -14.59 1.76 38.81
C GLN A 145 -15.96 2.38 38.55
N SER A 146 -17.06 1.65 38.74
CA SER A 146 -18.41 2.21 38.60
C SER A 146 -18.65 3.35 39.60
N ASP A 147 -18.04 3.24 40.78
CA ASP A 147 -18.22 4.18 41.89
C ASP A 147 -17.07 5.21 41.99
N ALA A 148 -16.07 5.12 41.11
CA ALA A 148 -14.92 6.02 41.11
C ALA A 148 -15.29 7.41 40.55
N PRO A 149 -14.69 8.49 41.07
CA PRO A 149 -14.91 9.84 40.54
C PRO A 149 -14.32 9.99 39.14
N ILE A 150 -15.02 10.73 38.28
CA ILE A 150 -14.53 11.05 36.93
C ILE A 150 -13.33 12.00 37.06
N LEU A 151 -12.19 11.58 36.51
CA LEU A 151 -10.96 12.36 36.52
C LEU A 151 -11.07 13.60 35.62
N ASN A 152 -10.31 14.64 35.97
CA ASN A 152 -10.26 15.90 35.24
C ASN A 152 -8.82 16.35 35.04
N ILE A 153 -8.62 17.50 34.37
CA ILE A 153 -7.28 17.98 34.04
C ILE A 153 -6.38 18.23 35.26
N ASN A 154 -6.90 18.37 36.47
CA ASN A 154 -6.13 18.57 37.70
C ASN A 154 -5.88 17.27 38.48
N SER A 155 -6.38 16.12 38.00
CA SER A 155 -6.07 14.81 38.57
C SER A 155 -4.58 14.48 38.37
N SER A 156 -3.98 13.80 39.35
CA SER A 156 -2.56 13.47 39.33
C SER A 156 -2.25 12.37 38.32
N LEU A 157 -0.99 12.23 37.89
CA LEU A 157 -0.59 11.10 37.05
C LEU A 157 -0.96 9.75 37.68
N LEU A 158 -0.80 9.62 39.00
CA LEU A 158 -1.16 8.40 39.73
C LEU A 158 -2.65 8.07 39.62
N ASP A 159 -3.52 9.08 39.64
CA ASP A 159 -4.96 8.87 39.44
C ASP A 159 -5.23 8.34 38.02
N TRP A 160 -4.58 8.92 37.00
CA TRP A 160 -4.69 8.49 35.60
C TRP A 160 -4.14 7.07 35.36
N GLU A 161 -3.06 6.69 36.04
CA GLU A 161 -2.52 5.32 36.02
C GLU A 161 -3.52 4.31 36.62
N ARG A 162 -4.25 4.71 37.67
CA ARG A 162 -5.18 3.85 38.39
C ARG A 162 -6.58 3.76 37.77
N CYS A 163 -6.88 4.56 36.74
CA CYS A 163 -8.18 4.54 36.07
C CYS A 163 -8.28 3.56 34.91
N LEU A 164 -7.19 2.85 34.56
CA LEU A 164 -7.23 1.82 33.51
C LEU A 164 -8.02 0.60 33.97
N VAL A 165 -9.03 0.23 33.17
CA VAL A 165 -9.96 -0.86 33.49
C VAL A 165 -9.82 -2.00 32.51
N VAL A 166 -9.79 -1.69 31.20
CA VAL A 166 -9.92 -2.67 30.11
C VAL A 166 -8.59 -3.37 29.78
N GLY A 167 -7.46 -2.79 30.21
CA GLY A 167 -6.13 -3.34 30.00
C GLY A 167 -5.65 -3.20 28.54
N HIS A 168 -4.88 -4.19 28.06
CA HIS A 168 -4.37 -4.17 26.69
C HIS A 168 -5.50 -4.37 25.67
N PRO A 169 -5.56 -3.54 24.62
CA PRO A 169 -6.68 -3.56 23.68
C PRO A 169 -6.74 -4.82 22.79
N THR A 170 -5.62 -5.48 22.47
CA THR A 170 -5.64 -6.68 21.59
C THR A 170 -5.38 -8.00 22.30
N ASP A 171 -4.85 -7.99 23.53
CA ASP A 171 -4.52 -9.24 24.22
C ASP A 171 -5.74 -9.80 24.97
N PRO A 172 -6.21 -11.02 24.68
CA PRO A 172 -7.34 -11.61 25.39
C PRO A 172 -7.04 -11.91 26.86
N LEU A 173 -5.78 -12.08 27.26
CA LEU A 173 -5.39 -12.41 28.62
C LEU A 173 -5.10 -11.18 29.48
N CYS A 174 -5.67 -10.02 29.10
CA CYS A 174 -5.29 -8.73 29.63
C CYS A 174 -5.78 -8.38 31.06
N CYS A 175 -6.64 -9.18 31.71
CA CYS A 175 -7.39 -8.73 32.89
C CYS A 175 -7.29 -9.56 34.19
N GLY A 176 -6.83 -10.82 34.20
CA GLY A 176 -6.91 -11.77 35.34
C GLY A 176 -5.91 -11.61 36.53
N SER A 177 -5.99 -10.58 37.39
CA SER A 177 -4.90 -10.13 38.34
C SER A 177 -3.89 -11.20 38.84
N ILE A 178 -2.56 -11.02 38.81
CA ILE A 178 -1.72 -9.91 39.31
C ILE A 178 -0.45 -9.68 38.45
N CYS A 179 -0.03 -8.40 38.40
CA CYS A 179 1.25 -7.77 38.02
C CYS A 179 2.17 -8.33 36.89
N VAL A 180 2.50 -7.40 35.97
CA VAL A 180 3.70 -7.26 35.10
C VAL A 180 3.59 -7.59 33.63
N GLY A 181 4.02 -6.61 32.83
CA GLY A 181 4.61 -6.85 31.53
C GLY A 181 5.50 -5.69 31.09
N GLN A 182 6.82 -5.91 31.04
CA GLN A 182 7.68 -5.18 30.11
C GLN A 182 8.44 -6.18 29.25
N LEU A 183 7.98 -6.32 28.00
CA LEU A 183 8.78 -5.96 26.82
C LEU A 183 7.93 -5.93 25.54
N LEU A 184 6.68 -5.45 25.55
CA LEU A 184 5.66 -5.63 24.48
C LEU A 184 5.35 -7.09 24.08
N MET A 185 6.19 -8.02 24.50
CA MET A 185 5.98 -9.45 24.48
C MET A 185 4.92 -9.92 25.47
N PHE A 186 4.59 -9.07 26.44
CA PHE A 186 3.48 -9.27 27.35
C PHE A 186 2.88 -7.91 27.71
N GLN A 187 1.78 -7.49 27.06
CA GLN A 187 1.03 -6.28 27.43
C GLN A 187 -0.25 -6.69 28.16
N SER A 188 -0.34 -6.27 29.43
CA SER A 188 -1.46 -6.48 30.38
C SER A 188 -1.78 -7.91 30.81
N HIS A 189 -0.85 -8.85 30.74
CA HIS A 189 -1.19 -10.20 31.18
C HIS A 189 -1.39 -10.25 32.69
N ARG A 190 -2.55 -10.75 33.06
CA ARG A 190 -2.94 -10.95 34.42
C ARG A 190 -3.46 -12.39 34.43
N THR A 191 -2.65 -13.36 34.84
CA THR A 191 -3.05 -14.77 35.03
C THR A 191 -2.18 -15.37 36.14
N CYS A 192 -2.76 -15.70 37.30
CA CYS A 192 -2.01 -16.33 38.40
C CYS A 192 -2.10 -17.85 38.37
N PHE A 193 -0.94 -18.50 38.51
CA PHE A 193 -0.85 -19.86 39.04
C PHE A 193 0.21 -19.83 40.14
N ALA A 194 -0.11 -20.39 41.30
CA ALA A 194 0.77 -20.34 42.46
C ALA A 194 2.12 -21.02 42.16
N SER A 195 3.23 -20.37 42.53
CA SER A 195 4.39 -21.15 42.98
C SER A 195 4.08 -21.68 44.37
N SER A 196 4.73 -22.75 44.81
CA SER A 196 4.54 -23.29 46.17
C SER A 196 4.84 -22.30 47.30
N LEU A 197 5.40 -21.12 46.98
CA LEU A 197 5.89 -20.12 47.93
C LEU A 197 5.01 -18.84 48.03
N LEU A 198 4.00 -18.66 47.15
CA LEU A 198 3.13 -17.47 47.12
C LEU A 198 1.65 -17.87 47.06
N SER A 199 0.79 -17.19 47.81
CA SER A 199 -0.67 -17.43 47.80
C SER A 199 -1.32 -16.85 46.53
N PRO A 200 -2.20 -17.60 45.83
CA PRO A 200 -2.92 -17.08 44.66
C PRO A 200 -3.88 -15.97 45.05
N GLU A 201 -4.10 -15.01 44.16
CA GLU A 201 -4.97 -13.86 44.43
C GLU A 201 -6.33 -13.98 43.75
N THR A 202 -7.37 -13.78 44.55
CA THR A 202 -8.77 -13.93 44.14
C THR A 202 -9.37 -12.55 43.77
N PRO A 203 -10.47 -12.50 43.00
CA PRO A 203 -11.12 -11.22 42.66
C PRO A 203 -11.50 -10.37 43.89
N ASP A 204 -11.72 -11.00 45.04
CA ASP A 204 -12.07 -10.29 46.28
C ASP A 204 -10.86 -9.66 46.99
N GLY A 205 -9.63 -10.00 46.59
CA GLY A 205 -8.38 -9.42 47.10
C GLY A 205 -7.95 -8.11 46.43
N ILE A 206 -8.58 -7.68 45.33
CA ILE A 206 -8.16 -6.53 44.50
C ILE A 206 -7.97 -5.19 45.24
N PRO A 207 -8.73 -4.84 46.30
CA PRO A 207 -8.48 -3.59 47.05
C PRO A 207 -7.09 -3.53 47.72
N ALA A 208 -6.50 -4.68 48.07
CA ALA A 208 -5.21 -4.76 48.76
C ALA A 208 -3.99 -4.38 47.89
N PRO A 209 -3.81 -4.88 46.63
CA PRO A 209 -2.68 -4.50 45.77
C PRO A 209 -2.71 -3.06 45.25
N LEU A 210 -3.80 -2.31 45.40
CA LEU A 210 -3.85 -0.87 45.12
C LEU A 210 -3.11 -0.03 46.19
N ASN A 211 -2.98 -0.58 47.41
CA ASN A 211 -2.29 0.01 48.55
C ASN A 211 -1.28 -1.02 49.09
N SER A 212 -0.19 -1.22 48.36
CA SER A 212 0.80 -2.26 48.67
C SER A 212 1.63 -1.91 49.91
N GLY A 213 1.90 -2.91 50.76
CA GLY A 213 2.95 -2.81 51.78
C GLY A 213 4.33 -2.86 51.15
N LEU A 214 5.26 -2.06 51.67
CA LEU A 214 6.68 -2.08 51.32
C LEU A 214 7.46 -2.71 52.48
N SER A 215 8.18 -3.79 52.20
CA SER A 215 9.14 -4.39 53.12
C SER A 215 10.56 -3.96 52.75
N PHE A 216 11.34 -3.56 53.75
CA PHE A 216 12.74 -3.21 53.59
C PHE A 216 13.60 -4.38 54.06
N VAL A 217 14.55 -4.80 53.23
CA VAL A 217 15.38 -5.97 53.49
C VAL A 217 16.85 -5.59 53.42
N ALA A 218 17.61 -5.96 54.44
CA ALA A 218 19.06 -5.85 54.43
C ALA A 218 19.68 -7.05 53.72
N VAL A 219 20.48 -6.79 52.69
CA VAL A 219 21.10 -7.81 51.84
C VAL A 219 22.61 -7.63 51.80
N PRO A 220 23.42 -8.70 51.89
CA PRO A 220 24.87 -8.59 51.75
C PRO A 220 25.24 -7.98 50.40
N ARG A 221 26.18 -7.01 50.37
CA ARG A 221 26.64 -6.38 49.12
C ARG A 221 27.18 -7.40 48.10
N SER A 222 27.74 -8.52 48.55
CA SER A 222 28.20 -9.61 47.67
C SER A 222 27.08 -10.32 46.90
N SER A 223 25.85 -10.24 47.40
CA SER A 223 24.68 -10.94 46.86
C SER A 223 23.88 -10.12 45.84
N VAL A 224 24.30 -8.88 45.56
CA VAL A 224 23.62 -7.97 44.65
C VAL A 224 24.61 -7.18 43.79
N ARG A 225 24.13 -6.63 42.68
CA ARG A 225 24.84 -5.67 41.83
C ARG A 225 24.09 -4.34 41.88
N ILE A 226 24.81 -3.27 42.19
CA ILE A 226 24.25 -1.92 42.33
C ILE A 226 24.72 -1.08 41.15
N PHE A 227 23.79 -0.36 40.52
CA PHE A 227 24.01 0.52 39.38
C PHE A 227 23.54 1.94 39.70
N GLY A 228 24.35 2.94 39.33
CA GLY A 228 24.09 4.34 39.68
C GLY A 228 24.22 4.61 41.19
N ALA A 229 23.68 5.75 41.64
CA ALA A 229 23.77 6.20 43.03
C ALA A 229 22.63 5.62 43.91
N PHE A 230 22.29 4.34 43.75
CA PHE A 230 21.09 3.71 44.33
C PHE A 230 20.92 3.99 45.84
N GLU A 231 21.94 3.69 46.64
CA GLU A 231 21.89 3.83 48.11
C GLU A 231 21.64 5.29 48.52
N LYS A 232 22.32 6.23 47.87
CA LYS A 232 22.16 7.67 48.12
C LYS A 232 20.78 8.19 47.72
N LEU A 233 20.23 7.68 46.61
CA LEU A 233 18.92 8.10 46.12
C LEU A 233 17.78 7.48 46.93
N LEU A 234 17.98 6.31 47.56
CA LEU A 234 17.02 5.64 48.42
C LEU A 234 16.93 6.25 49.84
N GLU A 235 18.00 6.86 50.34
CA GLU A 235 18.08 7.44 51.70
C GLU A 235 16.91 8.37 52.07
N PRO A 236 16.44 9.30 51.20
CA PRO A 236 15.27 10.13 51.49
C PRO A 236 13.98 9.32 51.73
N LEU A 237 13.80 8.18 51.06
CA LEU A 237 12.65 7.31 51.28
C LEU A 237 12.72 6.64 52.65
N LEU A 238 13.91 6.18 53.05
CA LEU A 238 14.12 5.56 54.37
C LEU A 238 13.84 6.57 55.49
N HIS A 239 14.28 7.82 55.32
CA HIS A 239 13.98 8.90 56.27
C HIS A 239 12.49 9.27 56.30
N LEU A 240 11.84 9.33 55.12
CA LEU A 240 10.41 9.66 55.01
C LEU A 240 9.53 8.62 55.72
N LEU A 241 9.93 7.35 55.69
CA LEU A 241 9.19 6.24 56.28
C LEU A 241 9.72 5.82 57.66
N GLU A 242 10.66 6.58 58.24
CA GLU A 242 11.29 6.32 59.56
C GLU A 242 11.99 4.95 59.70
N VAL A 243 12.42 4.35 58.58
CA VAL A 243 13.05 3.03 58.56
C VAL A 243 14.50 3.12 59.04
N SER A 244 14.75 2.62 60.25
CA SER A 244 16.09 2.60 60.85
C SER A 244 16.89 1.40 60.36
N SER A 245 18.02 1.60 59.67
CA SER A 245 18.91 0.49 59.25
C SER A 245 19.79 0.03 60.42
N PRO A 246 19.59 -1.18 60.99
CA PRO A 246 20.33 -1.63 62.16
C PRO A 246 21.69 -2.27 61.79
N TYR A 247 22.06 -2.29 60.51
CA TYR A 247 23.23 -2.99 60.00
C TYR A 247 24.34 -2.01 59.60
N ASP A 248 25.60 -2.40 59.86
CA ASP A 248 26.80 -1.67 59.45
C ASP A 248 26.79 -1.48 57.92
N GLN A 249 26.69 -0.22 57.47
CA GLN A 249 26.57 0.17 56.05
C GLN A 249 27.73 -0.33 55.18
N SER A 250 28.85 -0.73 55.80
CA SER A 250 30.03 -1.26 55.12
C SER A 250 29.83 -2.65 54.49
N GLY A 251 28.92 -3.49 55.01
CA GLY A 251 28.74 -4.88 54.56
C GLY A 251 27.37 -5.22 53.93
N TYR A 252 26.34 -4.44 54.24
CA TYR A 252 24.96 -4.66 53.80
C TYR A 252 24.40 -3.44 53.06
N THR A 253 23.46 -3.67 52.15
CA THR A 253 22.63 -2.63 51.52
C THR A 253 21.16 -2.88 51.87
N VAL A 254 20.36 -1.82 51.90
CA VAL A 254 18.91 -1.90 52.08
C VAL A 254 18.24 -1.90 50.71
N ILE A 255 17.30 -2.82 50.49
CA ILE A 255 16.54 -2.94 49.25
C ILE A 255 15.05 -3.05 49.61
N PRO A 256 14.17 -2.21 49.03
CA PRO A 256 12.73 -2.38 49.19
C PRO A 256 12.21 -3.52 48.32
N CYS A 257 11.21 -4.23 48.80
CA CYS A 257 10.40 -5.16 48.02
C CYS A 257 8.92 -5.03 48.42
N LEU A 258 8.02 -5.56 47.60
CA LEU A 258 6.62 -5.66 47.99
C LEU A 258 6.47 -6.63 49.15
N GLU A 259 5.62 -6.30 50.13
CA GLU A 259 5.36 -7.14 51.31
C GLU A 259 4.99 -8.57 50.93
N LYS A 260 4.10 -8.71 49.94
CA LYS A 260 3.66 -10.01 49.43
C LYS A 260 4.76 -10.79 48.71
N HIS A 261 5.81 -10.12 48.22
CA HIS A 261 6.96 -10.75 47.56
C HIS A 261 8.06 -11.17 48.54
N LEU A 262 8.01 -10.68 49.79
CA LEU A 262 9.00 -10.96 50.82
C LEU A 262 9.30 -12.46 51.02
N PRO A 263 8.32 -13.39 51.02
CA PRO A 263 8.61 -14.82 51.14
C PRO A 263 9.52 -15.36 50.03
N ALA A 264 9.28 -14.94 48.78
CA ALA A 264 10.08 -15.36 47.64
C ALA A 264 11.49 -14.75 47.67
N VAL A 265 11.62 -13.51 48.18
CA VAL A 265 12.91 -12.87 48.43
C VAL A 265 13.73 -13.65 49.44
N LEU A 266 13.14 -14.04 50.57
CA LEU A 266 13.85 -14.76 51.64
C LEU A 266 14.26 -16.19 51.23
N ASP A 267 13.48 -16.83 50.36
CA ASP A 267 13.80 -18.15 49.81
C ASP A 267 15.03 -18.10 48.88
N HIS A 268 15.03 -17.17 47.91
CA HIS A 268 16.13 -17.04 46.94
C HIS A 268 17.37 -16.33 47.52
N PHE A 269 17.20 -15.54 48.59
CA PHE A 269 18.25 -14.80 49.27
C PHE A 269 18.24 -15.11 50.77
N PRO A 270 18.67 -16.32 51.20
CA PRO A 270 18.56 -16.78 52.58
C PRO A 270 19.42 -15.98 53.59
N LYS A 271 20.35 -15.14 53.09
CA LYS A 271 21.15 -14.22 53.92
C LYS A 271 20.51 -12.84 54.08
N ALA A 272 19.41 -12.59 53.38
CA ALA A 272 18.66 -11.34 53.47
C ALA A 272 17.89 -11.30 54.80
N ARG A 273 17.82 -10.12 55.42
CA ARG A 273 17.20 -9.93 56.74
C ARG A 273 16.12 -8.84 56.65
N PRO A 274 14.85 -9.16 56.93
CA PRO A 274 13.80 -8.13 57.00
C PRO A 274 14.14 -7.09 58.07
N ILE A 275 13.95 -5.81 57.75
CA ILE A 275 14.14 -4.68 58.66
C ILE A 275 12.77 -4.26 59.20
N GLU A 276 11.90 -3.81 58.30
CA GLU A 276 10.61 -3.22 58.62
C GLU A 276 9.66 -3.36 57.44
N THR A 277 8.35 -3.42 57.72
CA THR A 277 7.29 -3.40 56.70
C THR A 277 6.36 -2.24 56.98
N VAL A 278 6.19 -1.37 55.99
CA VAL A 278 5.34 -0.17 56.06
C VAL A 278 4.14 -0.36 55.15
N THR A 279 2.92 -0.20 55.68
CA THR A 279 1.66 -0.41 54.93
C THR A 279 0.89 0.89 54.75
N GLY A 280 0.17 1.03 53.63
CA GLY A 280 -0.68 2.21 53.35
C GLY A 280 0.03 3.45 52.81
N TRP A 281 1.34 3.39 52.58
CA TRP A 281 2.16 4.51 52.05
C TRP A 281 2.56 4.35 50.58
N ALA A 282 2.33 3.15 50.01
CA ALA A 282 2.78 2.78 48.68
C ALA A 282 1.58 2.49 47.77
N PHE A 283 1.52 3.19 46.64
CA PHE A 283 0.41 3.11 45.69
C PHE A 283 0.89 2.54 44.36
N SER A 284 0.26 1.46 43.94
CA SER A 284 0.59 0.77 42.69
C SER A 284 0.05 1.55 41.49
N GLN A 285 0.89 1.73 40.45
CA GLN A 285 0.52 2.29 39.15
C GLN A 285 -0.09 1.21 38.22
N ALA A 286 -0.40 1.51 36.96
CA ALA A 286 -0.99 0.56 36.02
C ALA A 286 -0.23 -0.79 35.87
N PRO A 287 1.12 -0.83 35.77
CA PRO A 287 1.85 -2.10 35.69
C PRO A 287 1.90 -2.85 37.04
N ALA A 288 1.40 -2.24 38.12
CA ALA A 288 1.29 -2.71 39.50
C ALA A 288 2.59 -3.14 40.21
N GLN A 289 3.66 -3.39 39.47
CA GLN A 289 5.04 -3.51 39.96
C GLN A 289 5.70 -2.15 40.24
N THR A 290 5.20 -1.09 39.61
CA THR A 290 5.67 0.28 39.84
C THR A 290 4.84 0.91 40.93
N VAL A 291 5.52 1.36 41.98
CA VAL A 291 4.91 1.89 43.19
C VAL A 291 5.37 3.32 43.41
N SER A 292 4.40 4.22 43.58
CA SER A 292 4.63 5.60 43.99
C SER A 292 4.45 5.76 45.50
N VAL A 293 5.35 6.51 46.12
CA VAL A 293 5.27 6.90 47.54
C VAL A 293 5.12 8.42 47.60
N PRO A 294 3.99 8.96 48.08
CA PRO A 294 3.79 10.41 48.14
C PRO A 294 4.88 11.08 49.00
N GLY A 295 5.44 12.17 48.48
CA GLY A 295 6.55 12.89 49.12
C GLY A 295 7.94 12.36 48.76
N TYR A 296 8.05 11.26 48.00
CA TYR A 296 9.31 10.77 47.46
C TYR A 296 9.39 11.04 45.94
N ILE A 297 10.55 11.51 45.48
CA ILE A 297 10.76 12.01 44.11
C ILE A 297 11.04 10.90 43.07
N TYR A 298 11.10 9.65 43.49
CA TYR A 298 11.28 8.49 42.61
C TYR A 298 10.14 7.49 42.81
N ASP A 299 9.68 6.88 41.72
CA ASP A 299 8.85 5.69 41.76
C ASP A 299 9.74 4.43 41.85
N LEU A 300 9.25 3.40 42.52
CA LEU A 300 9.95 2.12 42.71
C LEU A 300 9.40 1.08 41.74
N ASN A 301 10.23 0.61 40.80
CA ASN A 301 9.87 -0.55 39.97
C ASN A 301 10.45 -1.82 40.62
N LEU A 302 9.56 -2.69 41.11
CA LEU A 302 9.86 -3.83 41.98
C LEU A 302 9.46 -5.15 41.31
N PRO A 303 9.91 -6.32 41.80
CA PRO A 303 9.42 -7.59 41.30
C PRO A 303 7.97 -7.79 41.74
N PRO A 304 7.12 -8.40 40.91
CA PRO A 304 5.72 -8.58 41.25
C PRO A 304 5.47 -9.57 42.38
N PRO A 305 4.33 -9.47 43.09
CA PRO A 305 4.01 -10.33 44.21
C PRO A 305 3.43 -11.70 43.82
N CYS A 306 3.39 -12.08 42.52
CA CYS A 306 2.92 -13.38 42.06
C CYS A 306 3.74 -13.92 40.87
N LEU A 307 3.81 -15.26 40.76
CA LEU A 307 4.37 -15.96 39.61
C LEU A 307 3.27 -16.27 38.56
N VAL A 308 3.67 -16.22 37.28
CA VAL A 308 2.88 -16.66 36.12
C VAL A 308 3.55 -17.93 35.57
N THR A 309 2.76 -18.97 35.28
CA THR A 309 3.24 -20.32 34.88
C THR A 309 3.97 -20.41 33.53
N SER A 310 4.07 -19.32 32.78
CA SER A 310 4.99 -19.21 31.64
C SER A 310 6.05 -18.20 32.03
N GLY A 311 7.28 -18.67 32.24
CA GLY A 311 8.33 -17.93 32.95
C GLY A 311 8.55 -16.49 32.47
N LEU A 312 9.00 -15.67 33.43
CA LEU A 312 9.56 -14.31 33.30
C LEU A 312 8.56 -13.13 33.41
N THR A 313 7.95 -12.93 34.59
CA THR A 313 7.38 -11.63 35.02
C THR A 313 8.37 -10.73 35.76
N PHE A 314 9.64 -11.06 35.69
CA PHE A 314 10.70 -10.32 36.33
C PHE A 314 11.29 -9.26 35.40
N THR A 315 11.60 -8.06 35.91
CA THR A 315 12.43 -7.10 35.18
C THR A 315 13.73 -7.81 34.78
N PRO A 316 14.04 -7.95 33.47
CA PRO A 316 15.21 -8.70 33.05
C PRO A 316 16.46 -8.13 33.70
N TYR A 317 17.36 -8.98 34.18
CA TYR A 317 18.57 -8.54 34.90
C TYR A 317 19.36 -7.49 34.09
N TRP A 318 19.37 -7.64 32.76
CA TRP A 318 20.06 -6.74 31.84
C TRP A 318 19.43 -5.35 31.80
N SER A 319 18.11 -5.23 32.02
CA SER A 319 17.40 -3.94 32.02
C SER A 319 17.82 -3.11 33.23
N ALA A 320 17.91 -3.73 34.41
CA ALA A 320 18.42 -3.05 35.61
C ALA A 320 19.89 -2.61 35.44
N ALA A 321 20.71 -3.43 34.78
CA ALA A 321 22.10 -3.07 34.50
C ALA A 321 22.24 -1.91 33.48
N ALA A 322 21.37 -1.87 32.46
CA ALA A 322 21.41 -0.86 31.40
C ALA A 322 20.72 0.46 31.79
N ALA A 323 19.84 0.45 32.78
CA ALA A 323 18.93 1.55 33.13
C ALA A 323 19.59 2.94 33.25
N PRO A 324 20.63 3.16 34.08
CA PRO A 324 21.25 4.48 34.21
C PRO A 324 21.97 4.93 32.94
N VAL A 325 22.60 4.00 32.22
CA VAL A 325 23.35 4.29 30.99
C VAL A 325 22.39 4.66 29.86
N MET A 326 21.32 3.87 29.67
CA MET A 326 20.26 4.14 28.71
C MET A 326 19.61 5.49 28.96
N THR A 327 19.34 5.83 30.23
CA THR A 327 18.77 7.14 30.61
C THR A 327 19.68 8.29 30.19
N SER A 328 20.96 8.23 30.54
CA SER A 328 21.95 9.26 30.18
C SER A 328 22.11 9.40 28.66
N PHE A 329 22.07 8.27 27.94
CA PHE A 329 22.15 8.21 26.50
C PHE A 329 20.94 8.86 25.81
N LEU A 330 19.72 8.42 26.15
CA LEU A 330 18.49 8.90 25.53
C LEU A 330 18.26 10.40 25.76
N ARG A 331 18.62 10.94 26.93
CA ARG A 331 18.53 12.39 27.20
C ARG A 331 19.31 13.26 26.22
N LYS A 332 20.35 12.72 25.57
CA LYS A 332 21.14 13.44 24.56
C LYS A 332 20.51 13.39 23.17
N LEU A 333 19.67 12.40 22.90
CA LEU A 333 19.11 12.13 21.57
C LEU A 333 17.66 12.58 21.42
N ILE A 334 16.86 12.57 22.48
CA ILE A 334 15.44 12.92 22.40
C ILE A 334 15.24 14.45 22.32
N PRO A 335 14.22 14.92 21.57
CA PRO A 335 13.92 16.34 21.47
C PRO A 335 13.42 16.92 22.81
N GLN A 336 13.60 18.23 23.04
CA GLN A 336 13.29 18.90 24.31
C GLN A 336 11.82 18.72 24.79
N ASP A 337 10.88 18.64 23.85
CA ASP A 337 9.44 18.47 24.14
C ASP A 337 9.06 17.00 24.44
N LEU A 338 10.00 16.06 24.30
CA LEU A 338 9.87 14.67 24.70
C LEU A 338 10.61 14.45 26.02
N TRP A 339 9.87 14.32 27.12
CA TRP A 339 10.45 14.04 28.44
C TRP A 339 10.71 12.55 28.63
N LEU A 340 11.62 12.22 29.54
CA LEU A 340 11.96 10.86 29.90
C LEU A 340 11.81 10.72 31.40
N PHE A 341 11.04 9.73 31.84
CA PHE A 341 11.06 9.22 33.21
C PHE A 341 12.37 8.43 33.38
N GLY A 342 13.42 9.11 33.84
CA GLY A 342 14.75 8.54 33.88
C GLY A 342 14.87 7.43 34.92
N GLU A 343 15.43 6.29 34.53
CA GLU A 343 15.77 5.20 35.44
C GLU A 343 17.16 5.50 36.04
N ALA A 344 17.17 6.25 37.16
CA ALA A 344 18.35 6.91 37.69
C ALA A 344 19.35 5.97 38.37
N ALA A 345 18.85 4.91 39.00
CA ALA A 345 19.65 3.90 39.67
C ALA A 345 18.88 2.57 39.76
N ALA A 346 19.61 1.47 39.91
CA ALA A 346 19.02 0.15 39.99
C ALA A 346 19.86 -0.79 40.85
N VAL A 347 19.22 -1.84 41.37
CA VAL A 347 19.87 -2.97 42.03
C VAL A 347 19.25 -4.27 41.52
N THR A 348 20.06 -5.31 41.35
CA THR A 348 19.59 -6.67 40.98
C THR A 348 20.43 -7.75 41.69
N GLY A 349 19.98 -9.01 41.73
CA GLY A 349 20.74 -10.12 42.31
C GLY A 349 22.07 -10.39 41.59
N SER A 350 23.06 -10.94 42.31
CA SER A 350 24.37 -11.28 41.74
C SER A 350 24.52 -12.76 41.33
N GLN A 351 23.47 -13.57 41.51
CA GLN A 351 23.45 -14.99 41.15
C GLN A 351 23.72 -15.24 39.65
N GLN A 352 24.25 -16.43 39.32
CA GLN A 352 24.44 -16.88 37.93
C GLN A 352 23.12 -17.30 37.26
N ASP A 353 22.16 -17.83 38.04
CA ASP A 353 20.81 -18.07 37.54
C ASP A 353 20.08 -16.73 37.37
N GLU A 354 19.81 -16.39 36.12
CA GLU A 354 19.14 -15.14 35.74
C GLU A 354 17.73 -15.05 36.33
N THR A 355 17.03 -16.17 36.54
CA THR A 355 15.66 -16.19 37.08
C THR A 355 15.66 -15.93 38.59
N GLY A 356 16.56 -16.56 39.33
CA GLY A 356 16.74 -16.32 40.77
C GLY A 356 17.24 -14.90 41.07
N ALA A 357 18.13 -14.33 40.25
CA ALA A 357 18.66 -12.98 40.45
C ALA A 357 17.57 -11.90 40.38
N GLN A 358 16.56 -12.10 39.54
CA GLN A 358 15.54 -11.10 39.30
C GLN A 358 14.58 -10.89 40.47
N HIS A 359 14.46 -11.87 41.38
CA HIS A 359 13.64 -11.77 42.59
C HIS A 359 14.09 -10.65 43.54
N MET A 360 15.33 -10.15 43.40
CA MET A 360 15.89 -9.02 44.13
C MET A 360 16.25 -7.88 43.17
N THR A 361 15.26 -7.35 42.44
CA THR A 361 15.45 -6.22 41.52
C THR A 361 14.68 -5.00 41.97
N CYS A 362 15.30 -3.83 42.02
CA CYS A 362 14.62 -2.56 42.26
C CYS A 362 15.23 -1.48 41.36
N ILE A 363 14.39 -0.77 40.60
CA ILE A 363 14.80 0.39 39.79
C ILE A 363 14.14 1.64 40.36
N LEU A 364 14.94 2.69 40.58
CA LEU A 364 14.48 4.02 40.98
C LEU A 364 14.24 4.86 39.72
N GLN A 365 12.97 5.10 39.41
CA GLN A 365 12.53 5.88 38.25
C GLN A 365 12.14 7.29 38.68
N GLU A 366 12.59 8.33 37.98
CA GLU A 366 12.21 9.71 38.29
C GLU A 366 10.70 9.92 38.20
N ASN A 367 10.13 10.62 39.19
CA ASN A 367 8.76 11.08 39.14
C ASN A 367 8.71 12.50 38.52
N LEU A 368 7.89 12.70 37.48
CA LEU A 368 7.81 13.97 36.75
C LEU A 368 6.67 14.90 37.20
N GLU A 369 5.90 14.52 38.22
CA GLU A 369 4.71 15.28 38.68
C GLU A 369 5.07 16.69 39.13
N SER A 370 6.09 16.84 40.00
CA SER A 370 6.54 18.16 40.48
C SER A 370 7.00 19.08 39.35
N ARG A 371 7.68 18.51 38.33
CA ARG A 371 8.12 19.27 37.16
C ARG A 371 6.92 19.74 36.31
N ALA A 372 5.89 18.92 36.21
CA ALA A 372 4.66 19.28 35.51
C ALA A 372 3.90 20.38 36.25
N ASP A 373 3.81 20.29 37.59
CA ASP A 373 3.21 21.32 38.44
C ASP A 373 3.90 22.68 38.28
N GLU A 374 5.24 22.72 38.33
CA GLU A 374 6.03 23.94 38.10
C GLU A 374 5.77 24.57 36.73
N SER A 375 5.45 23.73 35.73
CA SER A 375 5.17 24.14 34.35
C SER A 375 3.69 24.45 34.09
N ASN A 376 2.82 24.31 35.09
CA ASN A 376 1.35 24.34 34.95
C ASN A 376 0.84 23.38 33.85
N GLU A 377 1.44 22.18 33.83
CA GLU A 377 1.12 21.07 32.95
C GLU A 377 0.51 19.92 33.76
N SER A 378 -0.31 19.11 33.10
CA SER A 378 -0.85 17.86 33.61
C SER A 378 -0.27 16.71 32.82
N LEU A 379 0.03 15.63 33.54
CA LEU A 379 0.53 14.39 33.00
C LEU A 379 -0.63 13.39 32.93
N ILE A 380 -0.98 12.97 31.72
CA ILE A 380 -2.08 12.02 31.50
C ILE A 380 -1.56 10.84 30.71
N LEU A 381 -1.69 9.63 31.24
CA LEU A 381 -1.33 8.41 30.53
C LEU A 381 -2.13 8.30 29.21
N ALA A 382 -1.47 8.06 28.09
CA ALA A 382 -2.13 8.05 26.78
C ALA A 382 -3.19 6.95 26.67
N ALA A 383 -2.95 5.78 27.28
CA ALA A 383 -3.94 4.71 27.34
C ALA A 383 -5.20 5.09 28.14
N ALA A 384 -5.10 6.00 29.11
CA ALA A 384 -6.26 6.44 29.89
C ALA A 384 -7.24 7.27 29.06
N LEU A 385 -6.78 7.92 27.98
CA LEU A 385 -7.64 8.78 27.16
C LEU A 385 -8.79 8.05 26.47
N TRP A 386 -8.66 6.75 26.17
CA TRP A 386 -9.71 5.97 25.52
C TRP A 386 -10.56 5.15 26.48
N GLU A 387 -10.27 5.20 27.78
CA GLU A 387 -11.10 4.58 28.80
C GLU A 387 -12.44 5.32 28.94
N ARG A 388 -13.49 4.57 29.26
CA ARG A 388 -14.85 5.08 29.43
C ARG A 388 -15.22 5.06 30.92
N PRO A 389 -15.19 6.21 31.61
CA PRO A 389 -15.49 6.24 33.03
C PRO A 389 -16.91 5.78 33.32
N GLN A 390 -17.09 5.05 34.44
CA GLN A 390 -18.38 4.60 34.95
C GLN A 390 -19.23 3.80 33.94
N GLY A 391 -18.60 3.18 32.94
CA GLY A 391 -19.30 2.47 31.86
C GLY A 391 -20.09 3.37 30.92
N GLY A 392 -19.84 4.68 30.92
CA GLY A 392 -20.48 5.65 30.04
C GLY A 392 -20.10 5.48 28.56
N ASN A 393 -20.75 6.24 27.67
CA ASN A 393 -20.50 6.17 26.23
C ASN A 393 -19.30 7.00 25.76
N SER A 394 -18.87 7.97 26.56
CA SER A 394 -17.79 8.91 26.21
C SER A 394 -16.47 8.49 26.85
N THR A 395 -15.40 8.63 26.09
CA THR A 395 -14.01 8.44 26.50
C THR A 395 -13.49 9.64 27.30
N TYR A 396 -12.43 9.45 28.08
CA TYR A 396 -11.75 10.57 28.75
C TYR A 396 -11.22 11.64 27.78
N ALA A 397 -10.82 11.26 26.56
CA ALA A 397 -10.48 12.24 25.51
C ALA A 397 -11.67 13.14 25.16
N GLU A 398 -12.86 12.56 24.98
CA GLU A 398 -14.07 13.33 24.70
C GLU A 398 -14.44 14.26 25.86
N ILE A 399 -14.35 13.76 27.11
CA ILE A 399 -14.68 14.52 28.31
C ILE A 399 -13.70 15.68 28.54
N LEU A 400 -12.39 15.41 28.49
CA LEU A 400 -11.36 16.40 28.78
C LEU A 400 -11.33 17.52 27.74
N PHE A 401 -11.53 17.18 26.46
CA PHE A 401 -11.40 18.13 25.36
C PHE A 401 -12.75 18.64 24.81
N GLY A 402 -13.88 18.18 25.34
CA GLY A 402 -15.22 18.59 24.89
C GLY A 402 -15.51 18.17 23.45
N LEU A 403 -15.20 16.92 23.10
CA LEU A 403 -15.31 16.41 21.72
C LEU A 403 -16.69 15.78 21.48
N GLU A 404 -17.73 16.61 21.45
CA GLU A 404 -19.12 16.14 21.36
C GLU A 404 -19.48 15.63 19.96
N LYS A 405 -19.00 16.31 18.90
CA LYS A 405 -19.33 15.98 17.52
C LYS A 405 -18.19 15.27 16.79
N PRO A 406 -18.47 14.44 15.77
CA PRO A 406 -17.43 13.81 14.95
C PRO A 406 -16.41 14.82 14.39
N GLU A 407 -16.85 16.04 14.03
CA GLU A 407 -15.99 17.11 13.53
C GLU A 407 -14.99 17.58 14.59
N ASP A 408 -15.42 17.70 15.86
CA ASP A 408 -14.57 18.12 16.97
C ASP A 408 -13.45 17.10 17.20
N LYS A 409 -13.81 15.81 17.16
CA LYS A 409 -12.85 14.70 17.25
C LYS A 409 -11.82 14.77 16.12
N LEU A 410 -12.26 14.96 14.87
CA LEU A 410 -11.37 15.09 13.71
C LEU A 410 -10.45 16.33 13.78
N VAL A 411 -10.96 17.45 14.30
CA VAL A 411 -10.19 18.69 14.49
C VAL A 411 -9.08 18.47 15.50
N TRP A 412 -9.40 17.91 16.68
CA TRP A 412 -8.43 17.58 17.72
C TRP A 412 -7.38 16.57 17.23
N PHE A 413 -7.80 15.65 16.36
CA PHE A 413 -6.94 14.62 15.79
C PHE A 413 -5.96 15.13 14.70
N ARG A 414 -6.33 16.13 13.87
CA ARG A 414 -5.49 16.65 12.73
C ARG A 414 -5.54 18.14 12.43
N ARG A 415 -6.78 18.59 12.18
CA ARG A 415 -7.35 19.44 11.11
C ARG A 415 -6.68 19.58 9.70
N PHE A 416 -7.54 19.36 8.70
CA PHE A 416 -7.53 19.65 7.25
C PHE A 416 -7.87 21.13 6.89
N PHE A 417 -7.40 21.56 5.70
CA PHE A 417 -7.78 22.79 5.00
C PHE A 417 -9.28 22.86 4.70
N THR A 418 -9.94 23.98 5.02
CA THR A 418 -11.01 24.53 4.19
C THR A 418 -11.11 26.03 4.44
N TYR A 419 -11.11 26.79 3.35
CA TYR A 419 -11.45 28.21 3.32
C TYR A 419 -12.89 28.40 3.82
N SER A 420 -13.06 29.01 4.98
CA SER A 420 -14.16 29.94 5.29
C SER A 420 -13.84 30.70 6.58
N TYR A 421 -14.16 31.99 6.55
CA TYR A 421 -13.66 33.05 7.40
C TYR A 421 -14.41 33.11 8.75
N VAL A 422 -13.65 33.31 9.83
CA VAL A 422 -14.02 34.02 11.08
C VAL A 422 -15.30 33.48 11.78
N ASP A 423 -15.21 32.45 12.62
CA ASP A 423 -15.42 32.70 14.07
C ASP A 423 -14.82 31.62 15.03
N LEU A 424 -14.11 30.61 14.51
CA LEU A 424 -13.56 29.50 15.32
C LEU A 424 -12.12 29.72 15.84
N MET A 425 -11.58 30.94 15.75
CA MET A 425 -10.13 31.21 15.93
C MET A 425 -9.65 31.45 17.38
N LYS A 426 -10.50 31.37 18.41
CA LYS A 426 -10.07 31.71 19.80
C LYS A 426 -9.77 30.54 20.74
N LEU A 427 -10.06 29.28 20.39
CA LEU A 427 -9.81 28.13 21.31
C LEU A 427 -8.86 27.03 20.77
N THR A 428 -8.44 27.07 19.50
CA THR A 428 -7.90 25.88 18.80
C THR A 428 -6.52 26.08 18.15
N ARG A 429 -5.70 27.03 18.65
CA ARG A 429 -4.32 27.19 18.15
C ARG A 429 -3.34 26.12 18.64
N SER A 430 -3.69 25.27 19.61
CA SER A 430 -2.67 24.58 20.42
C SER A 430 -2.84 23.06 20.64
N THR A 431 -3.78 22.38 19.97
CA THR A 431 -4.06 20.96 20.28
C THR A 431 -4.21 20.13 18.99
N ARG A 432 -3.13 19.47 18.55
CA ARG A 432 -3.10 18.52 17.41
C ARG A 432 -2.33 17.27 17.81
N TYR A 433 -3.05 16.24 18.24
CA TYR A 433 -2.47 15.04 18.85
C TYR A 433 -1.45 14.35 17.94
N ILE A 434 -1.89 13.93 16.74
CA ILE A 434 -1.08 13.13 15.81
C ILE A 434 0.13 13.90 15.30
N ARG A 435 -0.05 15.18 14.96
CA ARG A 435 1.04 16.00 14.45
C ARG A 435 2.20 16.10 15.45
N LYS A 436 1.88 16.39 16.72
CA LYS A 436 2.90 16.51 17.77
C LYS A 436 3.52 15.14 18.09
N LEU A 437 2.70 14.09 18.11
CA LEU A 437 3.16 12.72 18.34
C LEU A 437 4.17 12.29 17.27
N LEU A 438 3.78 12.28 15.99
CA LEU A 438 4.65 11.86 14.88
C LEU A 438 5.94 12.71 14.81
N GLN A 439 5.85 14.02 15.05
CA GLN A 439 7.01 14.91 15.02
C GLN A 439 8.07 14.51 16.06
N LEU A 440 7.67 14.23 17.31
CA LEU A 440 8.62 13.92 18.38
C LEU A 440 9.15 12.50 18.31
N PHE A 441 8.37 11.61 17.70
CA PHE A 441 8.64 10.18 17.69
C PHE A 441 9.52 9.75 16.53
N LEU A 442 9.24 10.28 15.34
CA LEU A 442 9.97 9.91 14.14
C LEU A 442 11.36 10.56 14.12
N GLU A 443 11.59 11.61 14.90
CA GLU A 443 12.87 12.32 14.90
C GLU A 443 14.05 11.45 15.39
N PRO A 444 13.98 10.76 16.55
CA PRO A 444 15.05 9.85 16.97
C PRO A 444 15.21 8.65 16.03
N LEU A 445 14.11 8.21 15.42
CA LEU A 445 14.11 7.12 14.45
C LEU A 445 14.88 7.49 13.18
N VAL A 446 14.56 8.65 12.60
CA VAL A 446 15.14 9.14 11.34
C VAL A 446 16.61 9.52 11.53
N ARG A 447 16.94 10.24 12.61
CA ARG A 447 18.29 10.79 12.80
C ARG A 447 19.28 9.81 13.40
N HIS A 448 18.82 8.94 14.29
CA HIS A 448 19.70 8.12 15.12
C HIS A 448 19.44 6.62 14.99
N GLY A 449 18.42 6.19 14.22
CA GLY A 449 18.04 4.78 14.18
C GLY A 449 17.55 4.26 15.54
N VAL A 450 17.00 5.15 16.38
CA VAL A 450 16.51 4.81 17.72
C VAL A 450 15.00 4.63 17.69
N GLY A 451 14.56 3.39 17.87
CA GLY A 451 13.16 3.02 18.00
C GLY A 451 12.71 3.07 19.45
N LEU A 452 11.96 4.10 19.81
CA LEU A 452 11.38 4.25 21.15
C LEU A 452 10.08 3.42 21.25
N GLY A 453 9.92 2.67 22.36
CA GLY A 453 8.80 1.76 22.60
C GLY A 453 7.51 2.43 23.10
N PHE A 454 7.04 3.47 22.41
CA PHE A 454 5.82 4.20 22.79
C PHE A 454 4.56 3.44 22.33
N ASN A 455 4.20 2.40 23.07
CA ASN A 455 2.80 2.07 23.16
C ASN A 455 2.10 3.12 24.06
N ALA A 456 0.77 3.18 24.05
CA ALA A 456 0.05 4.17 24.84
C ALA A 456 0.13 3.96 26.36
N GLN A 457 0.52 2.76 26.82
CA GLN A 457 0.76 2.46 28.24
C GLN A 457 2.13 2.92 28.73
N ASN A 458 3.06 3.21 27.82
CA ASN A 458 4.40 3.72 28.11
C ASN A 458 4.54 5.22 27.80
N THR A 459 3.43 5.85 27.39
CA THR A 459 3.42 7.22 26.85
C THR A 459 2.51 8.09 27.71
N VAL A 460 3.09 9.15 28.27
CA VAL A 460 2.37 10.15 29.06
C VAL A 460 2.27 11.43 28.25
N ILE A 461 1.07 12.00 28.17
CA ILE A 461 0.77 13.21 27.43
C ILE A 461 0.94 14.39 28.38
N ARG A 462 1.61 15.45 27.91
CA ARG A 462 1.78 16.70 28.65
C ARG A 462 0.79 17.74 28.17
N ILE A 463 -0.12 18.18 29.04
CA ILE A 463 -1.21 19.09 28.68
C ILE A 463 -1.16 20.34 29.54
N CYS A 464 -1.23 21.52 28.94
CA CYS A 464 -1.31 22.77 29.70
C CYS A 464 -2.67 22.89 30.41
N ARG A 465 -2.68 22.98 31.75
CA ARG A 465 -3.90 23.08 32.58
C ARG A 465 -4.83 24.22 32.16
N ARG A 466 -4.25 25.37 31.81
CA ARG A 466 -5.00 26.58 31.45
C ARG A 466 -5.64 26.52 30.06
N THR A 467 -4.91 25.99 29.08
CA THR A 467 -5.29 26.09 27.66
C THR A 467 -5.76 24.77 27.06
N LYS A 468 -5.59 23.66 27.78
CA LYS A 468 -5.76 22.29 27.27
C LYS A 468 -4.91 22.00 26.01
N ALA A 469 -3.84 22.76 25.81
CA ALA A 469 -2.89 22.55 24.73
C ALA A 469 -2.01 21.33 25.01
N ILE A 470 -1.78 20.47 24.01
CA ILE A 470 -0.76 19.40 24.12
C ILE A 470 0.62 20.05 23.94
N LYS A 471 1.42 20.02 25.00
CA LYS A 471 2.76 20.63 25.05
C LYS A 471 3.83 19.68 24.54
N GLY A 472 3.65 18.39 24.77
CA GLY A 472 4.58 17.34 24.37
C GLY A 472 4.16 15.99 24.95
N PHE A 473 5.13 15.09 25.04
CA PHE A 473 4.94 13.76 25.61
C PHE A 473 6.09 13.44 26.57
N ALA A 474 5.90 12.42 27.38
CA ALA A 474 6.92 11.81 28.21
C ALA A 474 6.87 10.29 28.03
N ILE A 475 8.01 9.61 28.12
CA ILE A 475 8.10 8.16 27.99
C ILE A 475 8.70 7.52 29.23
N HIS A 476 8.18 6.36 29.59
CA HIS A 476 8.76 5.45 30.59
C HIS A 476 8.91 4.05 30.00
N GLY A 477 9.64 3.18 30.70
CA GLY A 477 9.83 1.78 30.30
C GLY A 477 10.90 1.59 29.24
N LEU A 478 12.16 1.77 29.64
CA LEU A 478 13.31 1.80 28.74
C LEU A 478 13.66 0.43 28.13
N ALA A 479 13.19 -0.66 28.72
CA ALA A 479 13.39 -2.02 28.20
C ALA A 479 12.79 -2.23 26.79
N GLY A 480 11.80 -1.41 26.40
CA GLY A 480 11.15 -1.46 25.10
C GLY A 480 11.93 -0.80 23.95
N VAL A 481 13.01 -0.08 24.26
CA VAL A 481 13.83 0.65 23.27
C VAL A 481 14.61 -0.32 22.39
N ARG A 482 14.74 0.03 21.11
CA ARG A 482 15.58 -0.68 20.12
C ARG A 482 16.55 0.29 19.47
N LEU A 483 17.81 -0.11 19.40
CA LEU A 483 18.92 0.71 18.92
C LEU A 483 19.51 0.06 17.67
N HIS A 484 19.63 0.80 16.57
CA HIS A 484 20.38 0.33 15.42
C HIS A 484 21.88 0.56 15.64
N GLY A 485 22.61 -0.53 15.89
CA GLY A 485 24.03 -0.50 16.24
C GLY A 485 24.89 0.25 15.22
N PRO A 486 24.88 -0.14 13.94
CA PRO A 486 25.71 0.48 12.91
C PRO A 486 25.50 1.99 12.77
N THR A 487 24.27 2.49 12.88
CA THR A 487 24.00 3.94 12.78
C THR A 487 24.58 4.72 13.96
N LEU A 488 24.50 4.16 15.16
CA LEU A 488 24.98 4.81 16.38
C LEU A 488 26.50 4.73 16.51
N GLU A 489 27.10 3.61 16.11
CA GLU A 489 28.56 3.43 16.06
C GLU A 489 29.21 4.39 15.05
N ASP A 490 28.58 4.61 13.87
CA ASP A 490 29.01 5.63 12.90
C ASP A 490 28.93 7.06 13.46
N GLN A 491 28.01 7.28 14.41
CA GLN A 491 27.89 8.54 15.17
C GLN A 491 28.85 8.61 16.38
N GLY A 492 29.71 7.62 16.57
CA GLY A 492 30.71 7.58 17.64
C GLY A 492 30.15 7.21 19.03
N VAL A 493 29.01 6.52 19.09
CA VAL A 493 28.39 6.08 20.35
C VAL A 493 28.94 4.72 20.77
N ASP A 494 29.35 4.61 22.05
CA ASP A 494 29.70 3.33 22.67
C ASP A 494 28.45 2.58 23.16
N LEU A 495 28.21 1.40 22.59
CA LEU A 495 27.05 0.54 22.87
C LEU A 495 27.38 -0.69 23.71
N THR A 496 28.62 -0.83 24.20
CA THR A 496 29.08 -2.04 24.90
C THR A 496 28.21 -2.43 26.10
N SER A 497 27.67 -1.44 26.83
CA SER A 497 26.78 -1.66 27.98
C SER A 497 25.29 -1.80 27.63
N LEU A 498 24.90 -1.70 26.36
CA LEU A 498 23.50 -1.69 25.88
C LEU A 498 23.15 -2.87 24.95
N GLY A 499 24.05 -3.84 24.79
CA GLY A 499 23.98 -4.88 23.75
C GLY A 499 22.64 -5.62 23.63
N ALA A 500 21.92 -5.86 24.72
CA ALA A 500 20.61 -6.54 24.70
C ALA A 500 19.49 -5.77 23.95
N THR A 501 19.67 -4.47 23.73
CA THR A 501 18.72 -3.59 23.02
C THR A 501 19.16 -3.24 21.60
N VAL A 502 20.37 -3.66 21.22
CA VAL A 502 21.01 -3.33 19.95
C VAL A 502 20.66 -4.39 18.91
N THR A 503 20.29 -3.93 17.71
CA THR A 503 20.13 -4.77 16.52
C THR A 503 21.05 -4.29 15.42
N GLN A 504 21.46 -5.22 14.55
CA GLN A 504 22.23 -4.95 13.34
C GLN A 504 21.32 -4.64 12.14
N GLU A 505 20.02 -4.89 12.27
CA GLU A 505 19.05 -4.77 11.17
C GLU A 505 18.13 -3.56 11.40
N LEU A 506 18.27 -2.54 10.56
CA LEU A 506 17.49 -1.30 10.68
C LEU A 506 15.97 -1.53 10.56
N HIS A 507 15.56 -2.52 9.75
CA HIS A 507 14.14 -2.87 9.57
C HIS A 507 13.49 -3.39 10.86
N GLU A 508 14.24 -4.06 11.75
CA GLU A 508 13.68 -4.53 13.04
C GLU A 508 13.29 -3.35 13.94
N VAL A 509 14.06 -2.27 13.88
CA VAL A 509 13.73 -1.01 14.59
C VAL A 509 12.45 -0.40 14.01
N TRP A 510 12.34 -0.37 12.68
CA TRP A 510 11.16 0.17 11.99
C TRP A 510 9.90 -0.64 12.25
N ASP A 511 10.00 -1.96 12.23
CA ASP A 511 8.90 -2.89 12.55
C ASP A 511 8.41 -2.67 13.98
N ARG A 512 9.34 -2.51 14.93
CA ARG A 512 9.02 -2.23 16.33
C ARG A 512 8.30 -0.89 16.50
N VAL A 513 8.77 0.16 15.82
CA VAL A 513 8.10 1.47 15.86
C VAL A 513 6.71 1.39 15.22
N HIS A 514 6.56 0.74 14.07
CA HIS A 514 5.25 0.60 13.43
C HIS A 514 4.24 -0.11 14.33
N TYR A 515 4.65 -1.24 14.93
CA TYR A 515 3.81 -1.99 15.87
C TYR A 515 3.38 -1.13 17.07
N THR A 516 4.34 -0.49 17.75
CA THR A 516 4.06 0.30 18.97
C THR A 516 3.25 1.57 18.71
N LEU A 517 3.64 2.35 17.71
CA LEU A 517 3.04 3.65 17.41
C LEU A 517 1.78 3.54 16.55
N VAL A 518 1.85 2.83 15.43
CA VAL A 518 0.75 2.82 14.44
C VAL A 518 -0.34 1.86 14.89
N GLN A 519 0.04 0.63 15.24
CA GLN A 519 -0.94 -0.42 15.52
C GLN A 519 -1.52 -0.31 16.94
N ASN A 520 -0.67 -0.22 17.97
CA ASN A 520 -1.07 -0.27 19.38
C ASN A 520 -1.39 1.10 20.02
N HIS A 521 -0.98 2.21 19.41
CA HIS A 521 -1.26 3.55 19.94
C HIS A 521 -2.27 4.30 19.09
N ILE A 522 -1.90 4.68 17.86
CA ILE A 522 -2.75 5.47 16.96
C ILE A 522 -4.03 4.69 16.59
N GLY A 523 -3.89 3.40 16.29
CA GLY A 523 -5.01 2.54 15.89
C GLY A 523 -6.13 2.47 16.93
N HIS A 524 -5.79 2.25 18.20
CA HIS A 524 -6.80 2.16 19.26
C HIS A 524 -7.39 3.52 19.65
N LEU A 525 -6.60 4.59 19.56
CA LEU A 525 -7.15 5.93 19.73
C LEU A 525 -8.19 6.25 18.64
N LEU A 526 -7.94 5.86 17.39
CA LEU A 526 -8.91 6.01 16.30
C LEU A 526 -10.18 5.20 16.53
N GLU A 527 -10.03 3.92 16.90
CA GLU A 527 -11.14 3.01 17.19
C GLU A 527 -12.02 3.56 18.33
N SER A 528 -11.41 3.95 19.46
CA SER A 528 -12.12 4.43 20.64
C SER A 528 -12.93 5.71 20.40
N LEU A 529 -12.42 6.60 19.54
CA LEU A 529 -13.08 7.84 19.15
C LEU A 529 -14.13 7.66 18.03
N GLY A 530 -14.20 6.46 17.43
CA GLY A 530 -15.08 6.18 16.29
C GLY A 530 -14.65 6.85 15.00
N LEU A 531 -13.33 7.02 14.79
CA LEU A 531 -12.76 7.78 13.67
C LEU A 531 -12.14 6.91 12.57
N GLU A 532 -12.16 5.58 12.65
CA GLU A 532 -11.41 4.71 11.74
C GLU A 532 -11.69 4.94 10.24
N LEU A 533 -12.94 5.28 9.86
CA LEU A 533 -13.31 5.48 8.46
C LEU A 533 -12.54 6.65 7.79
N HIS A 534 -12.30 7.73 8.54
CA HIS A 534 -11.65 8.95 8.03
C HIS A 534 -10.23 9.16 8.59
N GLY A 535 -9.95 8.57 9.76
CA GLY A 535 -8.73 8.76 10.53
C GLY A 535 -7.47 8.20 9.86
N TRP A 536 -7.54 7.07 9.16
CA TRP A 536 -6.35 6.52 8.48
C TRP A 536 -5.85 7.40 7.33
N GLN A 537 -6.74 8.15 6.66
CA GLN A 537 -6.35 9.15 5.65
C GLN A 537 -5.58 10.32 6.28
N ILE A 538 -5.95 10.69 7.51
CA ILE A 538 -5.24 11.67 8.33
C ILE A 538 -3.82 11.20 8.63
N ILE A 539 -3.69 9.99 9.16
CA ILE A 539 -2.40 9.43 9.54
C ILE A 539 -1.49 9.31 8.32
N SER A 540 -2.03 8.81 7.21
CA SER A 540 -1.27 8.69 5.96
C SER A 540 -0.65 10.03 5.53
N PHE A 541 -1.43 11.10 5.56
CA PHE A 541 -0.97 12.44 5.18
C PHE A 541 0.06 13.01 6.17
N GLU A 542 -0.20 12.89 7.48
CA GLU A 542 0.71 13.42 8.49
C GLU A 542 2.02 12.64 8.53
N LEU A 543 1.99 11.34 8.27
CA LEU A 543 3.16 10.48 8.13
C LEU A 543 3.97 10.83 6.88
N GLU A 544 3.31 10.97 5.72
CA GLU A 544 3.96 11.40 4.48
C GLU A 544 4.64 12.77 4.64
N ARG A 545 3.97 13.71 5.32
CA ARG A 545 4.56 15.02 5.61
C ARG A 545 5.74 14.93 6.58
N ALA A 546 5.65 14.10 7.62
CA ALA A 546 6.71 13.95 8.61
C ALA A 546 7.94 13.22 8.05
N LEU A 547 7.74 12.37 7.05
CA LEU A 547 8.77 11.60 6.36
C LEU A 547 8.99 12.08 4.91
N GLN A 548 8.79 13.37 4.67
CA GLN A 548 9.04 13.97 3.36
C GLN A 548 10.55 14.07 3.10
N GLY A 549 11.03 13.43 2.04
CA GLY A 549 12.44 13.45 1.63
C GLY A 549 12.63 13.17 0.15
N GLU A 550 13.86 13.36 -0.35
CA GLU A 550 14.23 13.05 -1.73
C GLU A 550 14.31 11.54 -1.98
N VAL A 551 14.25 11.14 -3.26
CA VAL A 551 14.34 9.73 -3.66
C VAL A 551 15.66 9.12 -3.20
N GLY A 552 15.58 8.15 -2.29
CA GLY A 552 16.74 7.47 -1.69
C GLY A 552 17.09 7.94 -0.27
N SER A 553 16.39 8.94 0.27
CA SER A 553 16.54 9.37 1.66
C SER A 553 16.09 8.32 2.69
N VAL A 554 16.56 8.44 3.94
CA VAL A 554 16.14 7.57 5.05
C VAL A 554 14.65 7.77 5.35
N GLU A 555 14.18 9.02 5.32
CA GLU A 555 12.78 9.39 5.50
C GLU A 555 11.88 8.66 4.51
N GLN A 556 12.22 8.71 3.22
CA GLN A 556 11.43 8.03 2.21
C GLN A 556 11.50 6.51 2.31
N SER A 557 12.62 5.96 2.79
CA SER A 557 12.78 4.53 3.05
C SER A 557 11.88 4.06 4.20
N ILE A 558 11.84 4.81 5.31
CA ILE A 558 10.92 4.55 6.44
C ILE A 558 9.47 4.65 5.98
N TYR A 559 9.12 5.71 5.22
CA TYR A 559 7.76 5.89 4.72
C TYR A 559 7.32 4.68 3.89
N ARG A 560 8.13 4.26 2.90
CA ARG A 560 7.86 3.08 2.05
C ARG A 560 7.72 1.81 2.88
N HIS A 561 8.53 1.64 3.92
CA HIS A 561 8.41 0.50 4.82
C HIS A 561 7.09 0.51 5.58
N PHE A 562 6.68 1.66 6.13
CA PHE A 562 5.47 1.80 6.95
C PHE A 562 4.17 1.62 6.15
N VAL A 563 4.20 1.71 4.81
CA VAL A 563 3.03 1.56 3.94
C VAL A 563 3.01 0.25 3.13
N LYS A 564 3.88 -0.72 3.46
CA LYS A 564 3.88 -2.07 2.87
C LYS A 564 2.52 -2.76 3.02
N GLU A 565 2.21 -3.72 2.13
CA GLU A 565 0.95 -4.49 2.15
C GLU A 565 0.68 -5.19 3.48
N THR A 566 1.72 -5.82 4.02
CA THR A 566 1.66 -6.44 5.34
C THR A 566 2.72 -5.85 6.24
N MET A 567 2.44 -5.90 7.54
CA MET A 567 3.41 -5.57 8.59
C MET A 567 3.45 -6.70 9.62
N PRO A 568 4.59 -6.90 10.30
CA PRO A 568 4.68 -7.86 11.38
C PRO A 568 3.77 -7.45 12.54
N PHE A 569 3.11 -8.45 13.11
CA PHE A 569 2.28 -8.37 14.31
C PHE A 569 2.70 -9.46 15.27
N GLU A 570 2.77 -9.14 16.55
CA GLU A 570 3.26 -10.05 17.58
C GLU A 570 2.24 -11.17 17.89
N SER A 571 2.71 -12.43 17.94
CA SER A 571 1.86 -13.63 18.08
C SER A 571 1.84 -14.14 19.52
N SER A 572 1.10 -13.46 20.40
CA SER A 572 1.09 -13.75 21.85
C SER A 572 0.55 -15.15 22.22
N LEU A 573 -0.46 -15.67 21.52
CA LEU A 573 -1.00 -17.01 21.78
C LEU A 573 -0.03 -18.10 21.33
N LYS A 574 0.53 -18.02 20.11
CA LYS A 574 1.56 -18.95 19.63
C LYS A 574 2.79 -18.94 20.52
N MET A 575 3.25 -17.78 20.98
CA MET A 575 4.37 -17.70 21.92
C MET A 575 4.08 -18.52 23.19
N ARG A 576 2.87 -18.39 23.76
CA ARG A 576 2.43 -19.15 24.94
C ARG A 576 2.36 -20.66 24.70
N MET A 577 1.88 -21.08 23.53
CA MET A 577 1.83 -22.49 23.14
C MET A 577 3.23 -23.12 23.02
N VAL A 578 4.24 -22.35 22.59
CA VAL A 578 5.62 -22.83 22.38
C VAL A 578 6.48 -22.77 23.65
N THR A 579 6.21 -21.83 24.58
CA THR A 579 6.97 -21.68 25.84
C THR A 579 6.89 -22.85 26.82
N SER A 580 6.06 -23.86 26.57
CA SER A 580 6.06 -25.13 27.31
C SER A 580 7.31 -25.99 27.05
N VAL A 581 8.10 -25.65 26.02
CA VAL A 581 9.34 -26.34 25.62
C VAL A 581 10.56 -25.54 26.09
N LYS A 582 11.49 -26.21 26.80
CA LYS A 582 12.69 -25.73 27.53
C LYS A 582 13.75 -24.93 26.71
N THR A 583 13.33 -23.99 25.87
CA THR A 583 14.18 -23.10 25.06
C THR A 583 13.84 -21.65 25.36
N PRO A 584 14.82 -20.73 25.37
CA PRO A 584 14.55 -19.31 25.62
C PRO A 584 13.56 -18.77 24.57
N PRO A 585 12.55 -17.99 24.98
CA PRO A 585 11.44 -17.64 24.10
C PRO A 585 11.90 -16.65 23.02
N LYS A 586 11.79 -17.05 21.75
CA LYS A 586 11.98 -16.15 20.60
C LYS A 586 10.64 -15.47 20.31
N VAL A 587 10.63 -14.15 20.18
CA VAL A 587 9.43 -13.39 19.78
C VAL A 587 8.96 -13.91 18.42
N LEU A 588 7.69 -14.33 18.34
CA LEU A 588 7.08 -14.79 17.10
C LEU A 588 6.25 -13.65 16.51
N TYR A 589 6.50 -13.38 15.22
CA TYR A 589 5.75 -12.40 14.46
C TYR A 589 4.96 -13.08 13.35
N GLN A 590 3.74 -12.61 13.12
CA GLN A 590 2.89 -12.98 12.02
C GLN A 590 2.67 -11.76 11.12
N GLN A 591 2.84 -11.92 9.81
CA GLN A 591 2.50 -10.88 8.85
C GLN A 591 0.98 -10.75 8.73
N ILE A 592 0.47 -9.53 8.93
CA ILE A 592 -0.95 -9.19 8.81
C ILE A 592 -1.16 -7.97 7.89
N PRO A 593 -2.37 -7.76 7.33
CA PRO A 593 -2.66 -6.59 6.51
C PRO A 593 -2.37 -5.27 7.24
N ASN A 594 -1.69 -4.36 6.57
CA ASN A 594 -1.31 -3.07 7.13
C ASN A 594 -2.41 -2.01 6.91
N VAL A 595 -2.84 -1.35 7.98
CA VAL A 595 -3.83 -0.25 7.95
C VAL A 595 -3.39 0.96 7.11
N LEU A 596 -2.09 1.18 6.96
CA LEU A 596 -1.53 2.24 6.11
C LEU A 596 -1.33 1.81 4.67
N TRP A 597 -1.51 0.52 4.37
CA TRP A 597 -1.44 0.04 3.01
C TRP A 597 -2.60 0.61 2.20
N LYS A 598 -2.23 1.41 1.20
CA LYS A 598 -3.14 1.78 0.13
C LYS A 598 -2.72 0.94 -1.05
N LYS A 599 -3.56 0.01 -1.54
CA LYS A 599 -3.42 -0.41 -2.95
C LYS A 599 -3.30 0.89 -3.78
N SER A 600 -2.45 0.96 -4.80
CA SER A 600 -2.39 2.16 -5.65
C SER A 600 -3.79 2.45 -6.19
N PRO A 601 -4.35 3.67 -6.11
CA PRO A 601 -5.66 3.95 -6.71
C PRO A 601 -5.61 3.86 -8.25
N TRP A 602 -4.40 3.88 -8.81
CA TRP A 602 -4.15 3.83 -10.24
C TRP A 602 -4.03 2.39 -10.72
N LEU A 603 -4.41 2.17 -11.99
CA LEU A 603 -4.38 0.86 -12.65
C LEU A 603 -5.28 -0.17 -11.96
N ARG A 604 -6.39 0.29 -11.38
CA ARG A 604 -7.48 -0.57 -10.90
C ARG A 604 -8.70 -0.47 -11.78
N GLN A 605 -9.34 -1.62 -11.98
CA GLN A 605 -10.61 -1.70 -12.65
C GLN A 605 -11.73 -1.19 -11.73
N ILE A 606 -12.73 -0.51 -12.28
CA ILE A 606 -13.87 -0.01 -11.51
C ILE A 606 -15.20 -0.46 -12.10
N SER A 607 -16.17 -0.74 -11.25
CA SER A 607 -17.59 -0.74 -11.60
C SER A 607 -18.08 0.70 -11.62
N LEU A 608 -18.55 1.18 -12.77
CA LEU A 608 -19.07 2.53 -12.95
C LEU A 608 -20.37 2.73 -12.18
N ALA A 609 -21.26 1.74 -12.23
CA ALA A 609 -22.55 1.75 -11.54
C ALA A 609 -22.39 1.79 -10.02
N ALA A 610 -21.43 1.03 -9.46
CA ALA A 610 -21.22 0.96 -8.02
C ALA A 610 -20.32 2.08 -7.47
N THR A 611 -19.41 2.64 -8.29
CA THR A 611 -18.52 3.72 -7.86
C THR A 611 -19.29 5.03 -7.76
N LYS A 612 -19.50 5.53 -6.53
CA LYS A 612 -20.17 6.80 -6.25
C LYS A 612 -19.22 7.97 -6.03
N SER A 613 -17.94 7.69 -5.75
CA SER A 613 -16.94 8.73 -5.53
C SER A 613 -15.54 8.30 -5.95
N ALA A 614 -14.76 9.23 -6.49
CA ALA A 614 -13.33 9.07 -6.80
C ALA A 614 -12.47 8.76 -5.56
N LEU A 615 -12.96 9.09 -4.35
CA LEU A 615 -12.31 8.75 -3.08
C LEU A 615 -12.61 7.31 -2.61
N ALA A 616 -13.58 6.65 -3.22
CA ALA A 616 -14.06 5.33 -2.85
C ALA A 616 -14.37 4.50 -4.11
N LEU A 617 -13.32 4.16 -4.86
CA LEU A 617 -13.41 3.32 -6.05
C LEU A 617 -13.88 1.90 -5.68
N VAL A 618 -14.87 1.39 -6.41
CA VAL A 618 -15.42 0.04 -6.22
C VAL A 618 -14.99 -0.84 -7.39
N GLN A 619 -14.31 -1.94 -7.11
CA GLN A 619 -13.89 -2.89 -8.15
C GLN A 619 -15.04 -3.84 -8.51
N PRO A 620 -15.11 -4.37 -9.74
CA PRO A 620 -16.23 -5.21 -10.17
C PRO A 620 -16.43 -6.47 -9.33
N GLU A 621 -15.36 -7.10 -8.85
CA GLU A 621 -15.46 -8.29 -7.99
C GLU A 621 -16.09 -7.99 -6.61
N GLN A 622 -16.15 -6.71 -6.22
CA GLN A 622 -16.77 -6.27 -4.97
C GLN A 622 -18.27 -5.96 -5.13
N THR A 623 -18.79 -5.98 -6.36
CA THR A 623 -20.21 -5.76 -6.62
C THR A 623 -20.97 -7.08 -6.70
N ASP A 624 -22.29 -7.03 -6.63
CA ASP A 624 -23.10 -8.21 -6.89
C ASP A 624 -23.08 -8.57 -8.40
N LYS A 625 -23.43 -9.82 -8.70
CA LYS A 625 -23.46 -10.36 -10.05
C LYS A 625 -24.46 -9.64 -10.97
N GLN A 626 -25.59 -9.19 -10.43
CA GLN A 626 -26.62 -8.53 -11.23
C GLN A 626 -26.13 -7.17 -11.73
N THR A 627 -25.44 -6.41 -10.89
CA THR A 627 -24.79 -5.15 -11.26
C THR A 627 -23.78 -5.36 -12.39
N ARG A 628 -22.89 -6.36 -12.28
CA ARG A 628 -21.90 -6.65 -13.34
C ARG A 628 -22.54 -7.03 -14.68
N ILE A 629 -23.56 -7.90 -14.66
CA ILE A 629 -24.30 -8.29 -15.86
C ILE A 629 -24.98 -7.07 -16.49
N SER A 630 -25.58 -6.20 -15.67
CA SER A 630 -26.21 -4.98 -16.15
C SER A 630 -25.21 -4.02 -16.80
N GLU A 631 -24.02 -3.85 -16.22
CA GLU A 631 -22.95 -3.02 -16.81
C GLU A 631 -22.45 -3.61 -18.13
N ALA A 632 -22.24 -4.92 -18.18
CA ALA A 632 -21.82 -5.62 -19.38
C ALA A 632 -22.83 -5.48 -20.52
N GLU A 633 -24.12 -5.67 -20.23
CA GLU A 633 -25.17 -5.54 -21.23
C GLU A 633 -25.35 -4.08 -21.65
N ALA A 634 -25.28 -3.11 -20.73
CA ALA A 634 -25.35 -1.69 -21.08
C ALA A 634 -24.21 -1.27 -22.04
N MET A 635 -22.97 -1.67 -21.74
CA MET A 635 -21.82 -1.40 -22.62
C MET A 635 -22.00 -2.03 -24.00
N LYS A 636 -22.48 -3.28 -24.04
CA LYS A 636 -22.72 -4.00 -25.29
C LYS A 636 -23.84 -3.36 -26.11
N GLN A 637 -24.93 -2.94 -25.47
CA GLN A 637 -26.04 -2.25 -26.14
C GLN A 637 -25.60 -0.90 -26.70
N ALA A 638 -24.80 -0.12 -25.94
CA ALA A 638 -24.24 1.13 -26.42
C ALA A 638 -23.30 0.93 -27.63
N LEU A 639 -22.46 -0.11 -27.61
CA LEU A 639 -21.64 -0.46 -28.78
C LEU A 639 -22.51 -0.81 -29.99
N LEU A 640 -23.58 -1.60 -29.79
CA LEU A 640 -24.49 -2.01 -30.86
C LEU A 640 -25.23 -0.79 -31.44
N SER A 641 -25.82 0.06 -30.61
CA SER A 641 -26.53 1.27 -31.07
C SER A 641 -25.62 2.19 -31.89
N ASN A 642 -24.36 2.34 -31.48
CA ASN A 642 -23.39 3.21 -32.15
C ASN A 642 -22.85 2.63 -33.47
N THR A 643 -23.23 1.40 -33.84
CA THR A 643 -22.74 0.71 -35.05
C THR A 643 -23.84 0.16 -35.95
N GLN A 644 -25.04 -0.09 -35.42
CA GLN A 644 -26.12 -0.82 -36.09
C GLN A 644 -26.58 -0.19 -37.41
N GLU A 645 -26.56 1.15 -37.52
CA GLU A 645 -26.91 1.85 -38.76
C GLU A 645 -25.83 1.72 -39.84
N HIS A 646 -24.62 1.29 -39.48
CA HIS A 646 -23.43 1.31 -40.33
C HIS A 646 -22.87 -0.07 -40.67
N GLY A 647 -23.16 -1.10 -39.87
CA GLY A 647 -22.70 -2.47 -40.09
C GLY A 647 -22.61 -3.31 -38.81
N ASP A 648 -22.06 -4.52 -38.92
CA ASP A 648 -21.88 -5.42 -37.79
C ASP A 648 -20.61 -5.12 -36.97
N LEU A 649 -20.72 -5.18 -35.64
CA LEU A 649 -19.56 -5.15 -34.75
C LEU A 649 -18.62 -6.35 -35.02
N PRO A 650 -17.30 -6.13 -35.10
CA PRO A 650 -16.35 -7.23 -35.24
C PRO A 650 -16.46 -8.22 -34.09
N LYS A 651 -16.12 -9.47 -34.39
CA LYS A 651 -16.00 -10.52 -33.36
C LYS A 651 -15.06 -10.14 -32.21
N VAL A 652 -14.02 -9.32 -32.46
CA VAL A 652 -13.08 -8.87 -31.42
C VAL A 652 -13.71 -7.88 -30.44
N ALA A 653 -14.73 -7.10 -30.85
CA ALA A 653 -15.43 -6.19 -29.96
C ALA A 653 -16.23 -6.93 -28.87
N LYS A 654 -16.57 -8.21 -29.10
CA LYS A 654 -17.18 -9.10 -28.09
C LYS A 654 -16.23 -9.45 -26.93
N ARG A 655 -14.92 -9.15 -27.07
CA ARG A 655 -13.89 -9.36 -26.04
C ARG A 655 -13.58 -8.09 -25.23
N LEU A 656 -14.31 -6.99 -25.46
CA LEU A 656 -14.15 -5.77 -24.66
C LEU A 656 -14.65 -6.01 -23.24
N ASN A 657 -13.83 -5.62 -22.26
CA ASN A 657 -14.23 -5.64 -20.87
C ASN A 657 -15.07 -4.39 -20.57
N PRO A 658 -16.26 -4.52 -19.97
CA PRO A 658 -17.15 -3.40 -19.71
C PRO A 658 -16.67 -2.48 -18.57
N HIS A 659 -15.72 -2.93 -17.76
CA HIS A 659 -15.24 -2.20 -16.59
C HIS A 659 -13.89 -1.51 -16.90
N PRO A 660 -13.83 -0.17 -16.87
CA PRO A 660 -12.62 0.58 -17.21
C PRO A 660 -11.58 0.60 -16.08
N PHE A 661 -10.33 0.88 -16.43
CA PHE A 661 -9.24 1.12 -15.48
C PHE A 661 -9.07 2.61 -15.17
N VAL A 662 -8.76 2.95 -13.92
CA VAL A 662 -8.51 4.32 -13.46
C VAL A 662 -7.04 4.71 -13.62
N LEU A 663 -6.79 5.90 -14.17
CA LEU A 663 -5.46 6.49 -14.37
C LEU A 663 -5.45 7.94 -13.86
N PRO A 664 -4.31 8.45 -13.36
CA PRO A 664 -4.20 9.85 -13.00
C PRO A 664 -4.09 10.72 -14.24
N ILE A 665 -4.70 11.91 -14.21
CA ILE A 665 -4.69 12.84 -15.34
C ILE A 665 -3.27 13.27 -15.74
N ASP A 666 -2.37 13.40 -14.76
CA ASP A 666 -0.96 13.73 -15.01
C ASP A 666 -0.24 12.67 -15.85
N PHE A 667 -0.72 11.41 -15.85
CA PHE A 667 -0.20 10.38 -16.75
C PHE A 667 -0.46 10.75 -18.21
N LEU A 668 -1.68 11.19 -18.53
CA LEU A 668 -2.08 11.57 -19.88
C LEU A 668 -1.34 12.82 -20.34
N VAL A 669 -1.21 13.82 -19.46
CA VAL A 669 -0.45 15.06 -19.75
C VAL A 669 1.04 14.75 -20.02
N ARG A 670 1.65 13.82 -19.27
CA ARG A 670 3.02 13.38 -19.55
C ARG A 670 3.13 12.65 -20.88
N LEU A 671 2.15 11.81 -21.23
CA LEU A 671 2.13 11.06 -22.48
C LEU A 671 1.97 11.99 -23.69
N GLU A 672 1.11 13.01 -23.58
CA GLU A 672 0.94 14.06 -24.60
C GLU A 672 2.25 14.84 -24.81
N ARG A 673 2.86 15.36 -23.75
CA ARG A 673 4.16 16.07 -23.82
C ARG A 673 5.28 15.20 -24.39
N PHE A 674 5.29 13.92 -24.03
CA PHE A 674 6.23 12.95 -24.59
C PHE A 674 6.01 12.81 -26.11
N HIS A 675 4.76 12.69 -26.55
CA HIS A 675 4.46 12.51 -27.96
C HIS A 675 4.77 13.77 -28.78
N GLU A 676 4.47 14.96 -28.27
CA GLU A 676 4.85 16.23 -28.91
C GLU A 676 6.36 16.28 -29.18
N ALA A 677 7.18 15.88 -28.21
CA ALA A 677 8.62 15.77 -28.40
C ALA A 677 8.98 14.69 -29.43
N LEU A 678 8.33 13.53 -29.38
CA LEU A 678 8.58 12.42 -30.32
C LEU A 678 8.25 12.82 -31.76
N ALA A 679 7.14 13.52 -31.99
CA ALA A 679 6.74 14.01 -33.30
C ALA A 679 7.78 14.98 -33.89
N LEU A 680 8.27 15.94 -33.09
CA LEU A 680 9.34 16.85 -33.51
C LEU A 680 10.62 16.11 -33.91
N VAL A 681 10.98 15.08 -33.15
CA VAL A 681 12.17 14.26 -33.44
C VAL A 681 11.98 13.44 -34.72
N LEU A 682 10.83 12.78 -34.89
CA LEU A 682 10.54 12.01 -36.10
C LEU A 682 10.53 12.91 -37.34
N ASP A 683 9.92 14.09 -37.24
CA ASP A 683 9.93 15.10 -38.30
C ASP A 683 11.35 15.43 -38.75
N ASN A 684 12.24 15.71 -37.81
CA ASN A 684 13.61 16.07 -38.13
C ASN A 684 14.42 14.89 -38.69
N ILE A 685 14.39 13.72 -38.03
CA ILE A 685 15.18 12.55 -38.42
C ILE A 685 14.78 12.07 -39.82
N ILE A 686 13.48 12.00 -40.09
CA ILE A 686 12.97 11.48 -41.37
C ILE A 686 13.21 12.48 -42.51
N ASP A 687 13.08 13.79 -42.26
CA ASP A 687 13.34 14.81 -43.29
C ASP A 687 14.81 14.85 -43.73
N ARG A 688 15.75 14.63 -42.79
CA ARG A 688 17.19 14.60 -43.08
C ARG A 688 17.75 13.22 -43.39
N TRP A 689 16.90 12.18 -43.48
CA TRP A 689 17.31 10.78 -43.56
C TRP A 689 18.39 10.51 -44.63
N TRP A 690 18.28 11.15 -45.78
CA TRP A 690 19.23 11.00 -46.90
C TRP A 690 20.21 12.16 -47.06
N LYS A 691 20.12 13.21 -46.23
CA LYS A 691 20.83 14.49 -46.37
C LYS A 691 21.97 14.67 -45.37
N ASP A 692 21.87 14.00 -44.22
CA ASP A 692 22.83 14.13 -43.13
C ASP A 692 23.93 13.07 -43.24
N ASP A 693 24.98 13.38 -43.99
CA ASP A 693 26.13 12.50 -44.21
C ASP A 693 26.89 12.20 -42.90
N GLU A 694 26.85 13.11 -41.93
CA GLU A 694 27.55 12.96 -40.65
C GLU A 694 26.79 11.99 -39.73
N ALA A 695 25.48 12.14 -39.61
CA ALA A 695 24.64 11.22 -38.83
C ALA A 695 24.53 9.84 -39.49
N ASN A 696 24.64 9.78 -40.82
CA ASN A 696 24.65 8.58 -41.66
C ASN A 696 23.55 7.56 -41.26
N LEU A 697 22.32 8.09 -41.12
CA LEU A 697 21.15 7.34 -40.66
C LEU A 697 20.88 6.06 -41.48
N PRO A 698 21.01 6.05 -42.83
CA PRO A 698 20.77 4.85 -43.62
C PRO A 698 21.74 3.70 -43.32
N SER A 699 23.00 4.00 -42.98
CA SER A 699 23.99 2.96 -42.67
C SER A 699 23.77 2.34 -41.28
N ARG A 700 23.20 3.12 -40.35
CA ARG A 700 22.83 2.66 -38.99
C ARG A 700 21.54 1.85 -38.98
N MET A 701 20.62 2.17 -39.88
CA MET A 701 19.35 1.47 -40.04
C MET A 701 19.10 1.13 -41.52
N PRO A 702 19.86 0.19 -42.10
CA PRO A 702 19.72 -0.14 -43.52
C PRO A 702 18.34 -0.74 -43.80
N LEU A 703 17.79 -0.35 -44.94
CA LEU A 703 16.49 -0.78 -45.44
C LEU A 703 16.68 -1.84 -46.53
N GLU A 704 15.62 -2.55 -46.87
CA GLU A 704 15.65 -3.41 -48.06
C GLU A 704 15.88 -2.56 -49.32
N PRO A 705 16.70 -3.00 -50.29
CA PRO A 705 17.03 -2.20 -51.48
C PRO A 705 15.81 -1.68 -52.26
N ARG A 706 14.73 -2.46 -52.36
CA ARG A 706 13.49 -2.02 -53.03
C ARG A 706 12.78 -0.90 -52.25
N VAL A 707 12.77 -1.01 -50.92
CA VAL A 707 12.21 0.01 -50.03
C VAL A 707 13.06 1.28 -50.07
N GLU A 708 14.40 1.15 -50.01
CA GLU A 708 15.30 2.29 -50.12
C GLU A 708 15.10 3.04 -51.44
N ASN A 709 15.07 2.34 -52.57
CA ASN A 709 14.82 2.95 -53.88
C ASN A 709 13.48 3.68 -53.94
N LEU A 710 12.43 3.12 -53.33
CA LEU A 710 11.13 3.77 -53.22
C LEU A 710 11.21 5.03 -52.35
N LEU A 711 11.83 4.97 -51.17
CA LEU A 711 11.89 6.09 -50.23
C LEU A 711 12.80 7.22 -50.71
N ARG A 712 13.87 6.92 -51.46
CA ARG A 712 14.67 7.94 -52.17
C ARG A 712 13.84 8.66 -53.23
N TRP A 713 13.04 7.91 -53.98
CA TRP A 713 12.10 8.49 -54.95
C TRP A 713 11.01 9.34 -54.25
N VAL A 714 10.50 8.89 -53.10
CA VAL A 714 9.56 9.67 -52.28
C VAL A 714 10.21 10.96 -51.77
N ALA A 715 11.45 10.90 -51.30
CA ALA A 715 12.19 12.07 -50.83
C ALA A 715 12.40 13.10 -51.94
N GLN A 716 12.85 12.65 -53.13
CA GLN A 716 12.98 13.50 -54.31
C GLN A 716 11.63 14.13 -54.70
N GLY A 717 10.56 13.33 -54.76
CA GLY A 717 9.22 13.83 -55.05
C GLY A 717 8.72 14.85 -54.04
N SER A 718 9.11 14.70 -52.77
CA SER A 718 8.77 15.66 -51.71
C SER A 718 9.48 17.00 -51.90
N GLU A 719 10.76 17.00 -52.32
CA GLU A 719 11.53 18.20 -52.63
C GLU A 719 11.01 18.93 -53.88
N GLU A 720 10.56 18.18 -54.88
CA GLU A 720 9.94 18.70 -56.11
C GLU A 720 8.48 19.17 -55.90
N GLY A 721 7.93 19.04 -54.68
CA GLY A 721 6.55 19.40 -54.35
C GLY A 721 5.50 18.49 -54.99
N LYS A 722 5.89 17.29 -55.44
CA LYS A 722 5.02 16.28 -56.06
C LYS A 722 4.42 15.30 -55.04
N ILE A 723 5.08 15.14 -53.90
CA ILE A 723 4.61 14.37 -52.75
C ILE A 723 4.58 15.29 -51.53
N LYS A 724 3.60 15.10 -50.64
CA LYS A 724 3.46 15.92 -49.44
C LYS A 724 4.71 15.83 -48.55
N PRO A 725 5.09 16.91 -47.84
CA PRO A 725 6.16 16.84 -46.85
C PRO A 725 5.78 15.91 -45.70
N TYR A 726 6.77 15.27 -45.07
CA TYR A 726 6.51 14.32 -43.97
C TYR A 726 5.81 15.00 -42.80
N LYS A 727 6.34 16.16 -42.41
CA LYS A 727 5.80 16.99 -41.33
C LYS A 727 4.35 17.38 -41.60
N GLY A 728 3.47 16.96 -40.70
CA GLY A 728 2.02 17.20 -40.76
C GLY A 728 1.25 16.25 -41.68
N ASN A 729 1.92 15.25 -42.28
CA ASN A 729 1.30 14.23 -43.13
C ASN A 729 1.78 12.81 -42.76
N GLN A 730 2.17 12.60 -41.51
CA GLN A 730 2.74 11.33 -41.04
C GLN A 730 1.73 10.17 -41.10
N GLY A 731 0.44 10.45 -41.24
CA GLY A 731 -0.64 9.48 -41.16
C GLY A 731 -0.97 9.11 -39.72
N ASN A 732 -1.52 7.91 -39.52
CA ASN A 732 -1.81 7.36 -38.21
C ASN A 732 -0.61 6.55 -37.68
N LEU A 733 -0.06 7.00 -36.56
CA LEU A 733 0.95 6.29 -35.77
C LEU A 733 0.33 5.79 -34.47
N ARG A 734 0.61 4.54 -34.11
CA ARG A 734 0.17 3.90 -32.87
C ARG A 734 1.36 3.40 -32.04
N PRO A 735 1.92 4.23 -31.15
CA PRO A 735 2.95 3.76 -30.23
C PRO A 735 2.38 2.84 -29.15
N ASP A 736 3.03 1.70 -28.94
CA ASP A 736 2.66 0.73 -27.91
C ASP A 736 3.56 0.96 -26.66
N ILE A 737 2.93 1.02 -25.48
CA ILE A 737 3.58 1.36 -24.20
C ILE A 737 3.54 0.20 -23.20
N LEU A 738 4.63 0.06 -22.46
CA LEU A 738 4.79 -0.81 -21.31
C LEU A 738 4.65 0.00 -20.03
N ILE A 739 3.96 -0.54 -19.03
CA ILE A 739 3.84 0.08 -17.70
C ILE A 739 4.76 -0.66 -16.73
N PRO A 740 5.98 -0.14 -16.44
CA PRO A 740 6.92 -0.82 -15.56
C PRO A 740 6.42 -0.83 -14.11
N ASP A 741 6.74 -1.90 -13.38
CA ASP A 741 6.59 -1.95 -11.94
C ASP A 741 7.68 -1.09 -11.30
N THR A 742 7.27 -0.02 -10.63
CA THR A 742 8.21 0.90 -9.95
C THR A 742 8.41 0.56 -8.48
N GLY A 743 7.70 -0.44 -7.94
CA GLY A 743 7.70 -0.77 -6.51
C GLY A 743 7.21 0.38 -5.61
N THR A 744 6.64 1.45 -6.17
CA THR A 744 6.18 2.64 -5.44
C THR A 744 4.70 2.91 -5.71
N TYR A 745 4.00 3.49 -4.73
CA TYR A 745 2.62 3.98 -4.88
C TYR A 745 2.52 5.29 -5.67
N ALA A 746 3.57 5.66 -6.41
CA ALA A 746 3.61 6.87 -7.23
C ALA A 746 2.69 6.72 -8.47
N SER A 747 2.44 7.84 -9.16
CA SER A 747 1.73 7.79 -10.44
C SER A 747 2.44 6.83 -11.41
N PRO A 748 1.69 6.03 -12.20
CA PRO A 748 2.28 5.09 -13.13
C PRO A 748 3.23 5.80 -14.12
N GLN A 749 4.25 5.07 -14.54
CA GLN A 749 5.18 5.47 -15.59
C GLN A 749 4.91 4.66 -16.86
N PHE A 750 5.50 5.06 -17.99
CA PHE A 750 5.39 4.33 -19.24
C PHE A 750 6.72 4.27 -19.98
N LYS A 751 6.85 3.26 -20.84
CA LYS A 751 7.95 3.09 -21.80
C LYS A 751 7.38 2.70 -23.16
N VAL A 752 7.57 3.52 -24.20
CA VAL A 752 7.26 3.14 -25.59
C VAL A 752 8.23 2.06 -26.03
N CYS A 753 7.71 0.93 -26.52
CA CYS A 753 8.52 -0.21 -26.96
C CYS A 753 8.50 -0.48 -28.47
N GLU A 754 7.54 0.11 -29.18
CA GLU A 754 7.48 0.19 -30.64
C GLU A 754 6.49 1.26 -31.10
N ILE A 755 6.58 1.64 -32.38
CA ILE A 755 5.65 2.53 -33.07
C ILE A 755 5.05 1.75 -34.23
N ASN A 756 3.72 1.65 -34.29
CA ASN A 756 3.02 1.00 -35.38
C ASN A 756 2.48 2.05 -36.36
N GLY A 757 3.03 2.11 -37.58
CA GLY A 757 2.64 3.10 -38.60
C GLY A 757 2.22 2.50 -39.94
N ARG A 758 2.14 1.17 -40.03
CA ARG A 758 1.85 0.48 -41.30
C ARG A 758 0.43 0.73 -41.82
N PHE A 759 -0.56 0.65 -40.92
CA PHE A 759 -1.97 0.65 -41.29
C PHE A 759 -2.66 1.94 -40.85
N PRO A 760 -3.35 2.67 -41.74
CA PRO A 760 -4.01 3.93 -41.40
C PRO A 760 -5.21 3.74 -40.47
N ILE A 761 -5.90 2.60 -40.55
CA ILE A 761 -7.05 2.32 -39.68
C ILE A 761 -6.59 2.00 -38.24
N ALA A 762 -5.65 1.06 -38.07
CA ALA A 762 -5.07 0.61 -36.80
C ALA A 762 -6.05 0.45 -35.60
N PHE A 763 -7.32 0.12 -35.84
CA PHE A 763 -8.42 0.10 -34.85
C PHE A 763 -8.82 1.46 -34.22
N LEU A 764 -8.36 2.59 -34.76
CA LEU A 764 -8.68 3.93 -34.24
C LEU A 764 -10.18 4.21 -34.18
N HIS A 765 -10.92 3.92 -35.25
CA HIS A 765 -12.38 4.06 -35.28
C HIS A 765 -13.10 3.19 -34.23
N TYR A 766 -12.61 1.98 -33.94
CA TYR A 766 -13.16 1.15 -32.86
C TYR A 766 -12.88 1.73 -31.48
N ALA A 767 -11.70 2.31 -31.27
CA ALA A 767 -11.42 3.06 -30.05
C ALA A 767 -12.42 4.23 -29.91
N ALA A 768 -12.68 4.98 -30.99
CA ALA A 768 -13.67 6.06 -30.98
C ALA A 768 -15.08 5.57 -30.60
N ILE A 769 -15.56 4.49 -31.20
CA ILE A 769 -16.86 3.86 -30.87
C ILE A 769 -16.90 3.40 -29.40
N ALA A 770 -15.84 2.78 -28.89
CA ALA A 770 -15.77 2.33 -27.50
C ALA A 770 -15.80 3.51 -26.51
N TYR A 771 -15.10 4.60 -26.82
CA TYR A 771 -15.12 5.82 -26.01
C TYR A 771 -16.46 6.56 -26.10
N GLN A 772 -17.16 6.48 -27.22
CA GLN A 772 -18.52 7.00 -27.36
C GLN A 772 -19.46 6.25 -26.42
N ALA A 773 -19.49 4.91 -26.51
CA ALA A 773 -20.31 4.08 -25.63
C ALA A 773 -19.97 4.29 -24.13
N LEU A 774 -18.69 4.47 -23.80
CA LEU A 774 -18.25 4.78 -22.43
C LEU A 774 -18.69 6.18 -21.97
N SER A 775 -18.76 7.16 -22.89
CA SER A 775 -19.23 8.51 -22.58
C SER A 775 -20.74 8.60 -22.39
N GLU A 776 -21.49 7.67 -22.98
CA GLU A 776 -22.95 7.53 -22.83
C GLU A 776 -23.35 6.78 -21.55
N ALA A 777 -22.40 6.12 -20.88
CA ALA A 777 -22.61 5.47 -19.60
C ALA A 777 -22.88 6.47 -18.46
N THR A 778 -23.56 6.02 -17.40
CA THR A 778 -23.83 6.85 -16.22
C THR A 778 -22.58 6.98 -15.35
N TRP A 779 -22.11 8.23 -15.15
CA TRP A 779 -20.99 8.56 -14.25
C TRP A 779 -21.53 9.21 -12.98
N ASN A 780 -21.27 8.60 -11.81
CA ASN A 780 -21.77 9.10 -10.53
C ASN A 780 -20.88 10.16 -9.86
N ASP A 781 -19.63 10.33 -10.33
CA ASP A 781 -18.70 11.33 -9.82
C ASP A 781 -18.07 12.13 -10.98
N PRO A 782 -18.19 13.47 -11.01
CA PRO A 782 -17.67 14.31 -12.10
C PRO A 782 -16.13 14.36 -12.16
N LEU A 783 -15.42 13.91 -11.13
CA LEU A 783 -13.95 13.82 -11.12
C LEU A 783 -13.45 12.62 -11.93
N ILE A 784 -14.31 11.65 -12.23
CA ILE A 784 -13.98 10.50 -13.07
C ILE A 784 -14.59 10.72 -14.45
N LYS A 785 -13.77 10.63 -15.50
CA LYS A 785 -14.19 10.84 -16.88
C LYS A 785 -13.44 9.91 -17.83
N PRO A 786 -13.98 9.65 -19.04
CA PRO A 786 -13.25 8.95 -20.08
C PRO A 786 -11.89 9.61 -20.35
N ALA A 787 -10.86 8.79 -20.60
CA ALA A 787 -9.50 9.27 -20.87
C ALA A 787 -9.35 10.04 -22.20
N ALA A 788 -10.35 9.98 -23.09
CA ALA A 788 -10.37 10.71 -24.35
C ALA A 788 -11.79 11.08 -24.78
N ASP A 789 -11.87 12.10 -25.64
CA ASP A 789 -13.09 12.54 -26.30
C ASP A 789 -13.28 11.79 -27.62
N HIS A 790 -14.39 11.07 -27.75
CA HIS A 790 -14.70 10.28 -28.95
C HIS A 790 -14.85 11.15 -30.22
N LYS A 791 -15.31 12.40 -30.09
CA LYS A 791 -15.49 13.30 -31.25
C LYS A 791 -14.14 13.69 -31.84
N LYS A 792 -13.19 14.06 -30.98
CA LYS A 792 -11.81 14.36 -31.38
C LYS A 792 -11.19 13.17 -32.13
N LEU A 793 -11.50 11.93 -31.73
CA LEU A 793 -10.97 10.73 -32.40
C LEU A 793 -11.54 10.52 -33.79
N PHE A 794 -12.84 10.70 -33.96
CA PHE A 794 -13.46 10.66 -35.28
C PHE A 794 -12.92 11.78 -36.16
N ASP A 795 -12.84 13.01 -35.65
CA ASP A 795 -12.29 14.15 -36.38
C ASP A 795 -10.84 13.89 -36.83
N SER A 796 -10.00 13.37 -35.94
CA SER A 796 -8.62 13.00 -36.27
C SER A 796 -8.56 11.87 -37.31
N PHE A 797 -9.41 10.84 -37.19
CA PHE A 797 -9.49 9.80 -38.22
C PHE A 797 -9.88 10.37 -39.59
N PHE A 798 -10.89 11.25 -39.65
CA PHE A 798 -11.34 11.86 -40.91
C PHE A 798 -10.31 12.82 -41.51
N GLN A 799 -9.46 13.46 -40.70
CA GLN A 799 -8.34 14.29 -41.19
C GLN A 799 -7.30 13.52 -42.01
N LEU A 800 -7.28 12.18 -41.95
CA LEU A 800 -6.42 11.37 -42.80
C LEU A 800 -6.86 11.40 -44.27
N PHE A 801 -8.15 11.60 -44.52
CA PHE A 801 -8.77 11.44 -45.84
C PHE A 801 -9.23 12.78 -46.41
N ASP A 802 -9.27 12.88 -47.73
CA ASP A 802 -9.94 13.98 -48.41
C ASP A 802 -11.44 13.66 -48.53
N PRO A 803 -12.34 14.43 -47.89
CA PRO A 803 -13.77 14.13 -47.91
C PRO A 803 -14.41 14.35 -49.29
N THR A 804 -13.71 14.98 -50.24
CA THR A 804 -14.25 15.33 -51.57
C THR A 804 -14.03 14.26 -52.64
N THR A 805 -13.29 13.19 -52.32
CA THR A 805 -12.96 12.12 -53.29
C THR A 805 -13.20 10.72 -52.72
N PRO A 806 -13.45 9.70 -53.57
CA PRO A 806 -13.62 8.32 -53.12
C PRO A 806 -12.37 7.76 -52.40
N ILE A 807 -12.59 6.92 -51.38
CA ILE A 807 -11.53 6.28 -50.60
C ILE A 807 -11.38 4.82 -51.03
N HIS A 808 -10.16 4.41 -51.40
CA HIS A 808 -9.85 3.04 -51.78
C HIS A 808 -8.93 2.39 -50.73
N PHE A 809 -9.46 1.46 -49.95
CA PHE A 809 -8.68 0.63 -49.04
C PHE A 809 -8.10 -0.56 -49.81
N VAL A 810 -6.79 -0.56 -50.03
CA VAL A 810 -6.10 -1.64 -50.74
C VAL A 810 -5.75 -2.74 -49.75
N VAL A 811 -6.42 -3.88 -49.85
CA VAL A 811 -6.40 -5.01 -48.90
C VAL A 811 -6.25 -6.34 -49.63
N GLU A 812 -5.68 -7.35 -48.96
CA GLU A 812 -5.78 -8.77 -49.36
C GLU A 812 -6.89 -9.48 -48.55
N PRO A 813 -7.43 -10.64 -49.00
CA PRO A 813 -8.66 -11.20 -48.45
C PRO A 813 -8.54 -11.63 -46.98
N ALA A 814 -8.93 -10.75 -46.04
CA ALA A 814 -9.31 -11.04 -44.65
C ALA A 814 -9.58 -9.79 -43.78
N GLU A 815 -9.13 -8.58 -44.18
CA GLU A 815 -8.88 -7.53 -43.16
C GLU A 815 -9.97 -6.45 -42.97
N VAL A 816 -10.76 -6.10 -43.98
CA VAL A 816 -11.89 -5.16 -43.82
C VAL A 816 -13.07 -5.59 -44.71
N PRO A 817 -14.17 -6.09 -44.13
CA PRO A 817 -15.30 -6.54 -44.93
C PRO A 817 -16.10 -5.33 -45.47
N PRO A 818 -16.73 -5.41 -46.66
CA PRO A 818 -17.43 -4.28 -47.29
C PRO A 818 -18.61 -3.70 -46.47
N ASP A 819 -19.12 -4.48 -45.52
CA ASP A 819 -20.17 -4.15 -44.54
C ASP A 819 -19.60 -3.64 -43.20
N SER A 820 -18.31 -3.30 -43.14
CA SER A 820 -17.70 -2.75 -41.94
C SER A 820 -18.43 -1.46 -41.48
N PRO A 821 -18.72 -1.30 -40.17
CA PRO A 821 -19.27 -0.07 -39.61
C PRO A 821 -18.46 1.18 -39.97
N LEU A 822 -17.14 1.02 -40.16
CA LEU A 822 -16.27 2.10 -40.62
C LEU A 822 -16.74 2.69 -41.94
N PHE A 823 -17.17 1.85 -42.89
CA PHE A 823 -17.52 2.32 -44.23
C PHE A 823 -18.83 3.09 -44.21
N GLY A 824 -19.81 2.67 -43.38
CA GLY A 824 -21.03 3.43 -43.16
C GLY A 824 -20.80 4.77 -42.46
N LEU A 825 -19.90 4.81 -41.46
CA LEU A 825 -19.53 6.05 -40.77
C LEU A 825 -18.85 7.05 -41.72
N VAL A 826 -17.96 6.56 -42.58
CA VAL A 826 -17.32 7.41 -43.61
C VAL A 826 -18.34 7.88 -44.64
N GLU A 827 -19.22 7.01 -45.11
CA GLU A 827 -20.28 7.35 -46.08
C GLU A 827 -21.21 8.44 -45.55
N GLN A 828 -21.61 8.37 -44.28
CA GLN A 828 -22.45 9.39 -43.65
C GLN A 828 -21.77 10.76 -43.59
N GLN A 829 -20.45 10.79 -43.40
CA GLN A 829 -19.67 12.01 -43.23
C GLN A 829 -19.25 12.64 -44.57
N THR A 830 -18.89 11.82 -45.55
CA THR A 830 -18.33 12.29 -46.84
C THR A 830 -19.32 12.21 -47.99
N GLY A 831 -20.40 11.43 -47.85
CA GLY A 831 -21.30 11.06 -48.95
C GLY A 831 -20.75 9.95 -49.86
N PHE A 832 -19.51 9.49 -49.65
CA PHE A 832 -18.87 8.45 -50.43
C PHE A 832 -18.58 7.22 -49.58
N ARG A 833 -19.15 6.08 -49.96
CA ARG A 833 -18.79 4.80 -49.34
C ARG A 833 -17.40 4.36 -49.76
N PRO A 834 -16.48 4.03 -48.82
CA PRO A 834 -15.17 3.51 -49.17
C PRO A 834 -15.22 2.18 -49.93
N ARG A 835 -14.17 1.91 -50.73
CA ARG A 835 -14.03 0.69 -51.52
C ARG A 835 -12.97 -0.22 -50.92
N SER A 836 -13.29 -1.50 -50.80
CA SER A 836 -12.31 -2.55 -50.50
C SER A 836 -11.75 -3.07 -51.82
N VAL A 837 -10.47 -2.79 -52.10
CA VAL A 837 -9.82 -3.04 -53.38
C VAL A 837 -8.72 -4.07 -53.21
N ARG A 838 -8.77 -5.15 -54.01
CA ARG A 838 -7.66 -6.12 -54.06
C ARG A 838 -6.51 -5.56 -54.87
N SER A 839 -5.28 -5.95 -54.52
CA SER A 839 -4.10 -5.52 -55.29
C SER A 839 -4.18 -5.97 -56.75
N SER A 840 -4.76 -7.15 -57.01
CA SER A 840 -5.00 -7.69 -58.36
C SER A 840 -6.05 -6.95 -59.18
N SER A 841 -6.87 -6.10 -58.56
CA SER A 841 -7.87 -5.25 -59.23
C SER A 841 -7.32 -3.88 -59.63
N LEU A 842 -6.08 -3.55 -59.25
CA LEU A 842 -5.43 -2.30 -59.63
C LEU A 842 -4.89 -2.37 -61.07
N ARG A 843 -5.00 -1.25 -61.78
CA ARG A 843 -4.50 -1.07 -63.14
C ARG A 843 -3.75 0.24 -63.24
N ILE A 844 -2.68 0.24 -64.03
CA ILE A 844 -1.89 1.42 -64.34
C ILE A 844 -2.24 1.87 -65.75
N VAL A 845 -2.62 3.13 -65.91
CA VAL A 845 -3.05 3.72 -67.18
C VAL A 845 -2.09 4.85 -67.56
N PRO A 846 -1.52 4.86 -68.79
CA PRO A 846 -0.66 5.95 -69.25
C PRO A 846 -1.35 7.32 -69.17
N CYS A 847 -0.64 8.32 -68.64
CA CYS A 847 -1.15 9.68 -68.46
C CYS A 847 -0.01 10.70 -68.60
N ASP A 848 0.07 11.37 -69.75
CA ASP A 848 1.11 12.36 -70.07
C ASP A 848 1.11 13.58 -69.14
N ARG A 849 0.01 13.80 -68.41
CA ARG A 849 -0.12 14.89 -67.43
C ARG A 849 0.37 14.50 -66.03
N SER A 850 0.61 13.21 -65.78
CA SER A 850 1.07 12.71 -64.49
C SER A 850 2.59 12.81 -64.37
N TRP A 851 3.09 13.11 -63.17
CA TRP A 851 4.53 13.19 -62.87
C TRP A 851 5.25 11.86 -63.12
N THR A 852 4.56 10.72 -62.96
CA THR A 852 5.11 9.38 -63.22
C THR A 852 4.88 8.91 -64.65
N GLY A 853 4.13 9.66 -65.47
CA GLY A 853 3.63 9.22 -66.77
C GLY A 853 2.44 8.26 -66.68
N PHE A 854 1.92 8.00 -65.48
CA PHE A 854 0.87 7.03 -65.21
C PHE A 854 -0.16 7.55 -64.20
N ASP A 855 -1.38 7.06 -64.28
CA ASP A 855 -2.41 7.20 -63.24
C ASP A 855 -2.86 5.81 -62.76
N LEU A 856 -3.35 5.74 -61.52
CA LEU A 856 -3.82 4.52 -60.88
C LEU A 856 -5.34 4.42 -60.96
N TYR A 857 -5.82 3.26 -61.38
CA TYR A 857 -7.23 2.93 -61.48
C TYR A 857 -7.51 1.59 -60.80
N CYS A 858 -8.77 1.34 -60.42
CA CYS A 858 -9.24 0.05 -59.96
C CYS A 858 -10.42 -0.45 -60.79
N GLU A 859 -10.48 -1.76 -61.01
CA GLU A 859 -11.63 -2.42 -61.65
C GLU A 859 -12.86 -2.36 -60.76
N VAL A 860 -14.00 -1.92 -61.33
CA VAL A 860 -15.26 -1.70 -60.61
C VAL A 860 -16.43 -2.27 -61.41
N ASP A 861 -17.47 -2.74 -60.72
CA ASP A 861 -18.69 -3.20 -61.39
C ASP A 861 -19.67 -2.04 -61.69
N VAL A 862 -20.68 -2.34 -62.52
CA VAL A 862 -21.66 -1.34 -63.00
C VAL A 862 -22.51 -0.78 -61.86
N GLN A 863 -22.77 -1.54 -60.80
CA GLN A 863 -23.57 -1.09 -59.65
C GLN A 863 -22.78 -0.12 -58.78
N THR A 864 -21.50 -0.38 -58.57
CA THR A 864 -20.58 0.45 -57.79
C THR A 864 -20.20 1.73 -58.55
N ALA A 865 -20.22 1.71 -59.88
CA ALA A 865 -19.96 2.89 -60.71
C ALA A 865 -21.03 3.99 -60.60
N VAL A 866 -22.24 3.69 -60.12
CA VAL A 866 -23.33 4.67 -59.98
C VAL A 866 -23.03 5.76 -58.95
N SER A 867 -22.17 5.48 -57.97
CA SER A 867 -21.72 6.44 -56.94
C SER A 867 -20.45 7.21 -57.32
N SER A 868 -19.84 6.90 -58.48
CA SER A 868 -18.64 7.58 -58.98
C SER A 868 -19.00 8.75 -59.88
N SER A 869 -18.17 9.80 -59.88
CA SER A 869 -18.26 10.86 -60.89
C SER A 869 -18.00 10.29 -62.29
N SER A 870 -18.80 10.68 -63.28
CA SER A 870 -18.60 10.25 -64.67
C SER A 870 -17.23 10.66 -65.23
N ALA A 871 -16.58 11.67 -64.65
CA ALA A 871 -15.23 12.11 -65.03
C ALA A 871 -14.11 11.18 -64.53
N ASP A 872 -14.39 10.33 -63.54
CA ASP A 872 -13.41 9.41 -62.93
C ASP A 872 -13.52 7.98 -63.47
N LEU A 873 -14.51 7.70 -64.33
CA LEU A 873 -14.74 6.40 -64.93
C LEU A 873 -14.19 6.35 -66.36
N ILE A 874 -13.46 5.28 -66.67
CA ILE A 874 -12.97 4.98 -68.03
C ILE A 874 -13.24 3.52 -68.36
N THR A 875 -13.32 3.21 -69.66
CA THR A 875 -13.46 1.83 -70.14
C THR A 875 -12.24 1.46 -70.97
N ILE A 876 -11.54 0.41 -70.56
CA ILE A 876 -10.38 -0.16 -71.27
C ILE A 876 -10.63 -1.65 -71.43
N ASP A 877 -10.50 -2.19 -72.65
CA ASP A 877 -10.68 -3.62 -72.96
C ASP A 877 -12.01 -4.22 -72.45
N GLY A 878 -13.08 -3.42 -72.42
CA GLY A 878 -14.39 -3.82 -71.92
C GLY A 878 -14.53 -3.85 -70.39
N GLN A 879 -13.46 -3.56 -69.65
CA GLN A 879 -13.50 -3.40 -68.19
C GLN A 879 -13.77 -1.94 -67.81
N LEU A 880 -14.66 -1.73 -66.85
CA LEU A 880 -14.94 -0.42 -66.27
C LEU A 880 -13.96 -0.16 -65.13
N LEU A 881 -13.23 0.94 -65.22
CA LEU A 881 -12.19 1.33 -64.27
C LEU A 881 -12.54 2.68 -63.65
N GLU A 882 -12.36 2.80 -62.34
CA GLU A 882 -12.47 4.06 -61.60
C GLU A 882 -11.09 4.57 -61.19
N LYS A 883 -10.89 5.89 -61.28
CA LYS A 883 -9.68 6.55 -60.83
C LYS A 883 -9.50 6.42 -59.31
N VAL A 884 -8.30 6.03 -58.89
CA VAL A 884 -7.91 6.00 -57.48
C VAL A 884 -7.30 7.35 -57.10
N HIS A 885 -7.93 8.05 -56.16
CA HIS A 885 -7.48 9.39 -55.71
C HIS A 885 -6.68 9.33 -54.41
N GLN A 886 -7.10 8.49 -53.47
CA GLN A 886 -6.46 8.31 -52.16
C GLN A 886 -6.51 6.84 -51.74
N VAL A 887 -5.45 6.38 -51.08
CA VAL A 887 -5.25 4.98 -50.73
C VAL A 887 -5.12 4.80 -49.22
N GLY A 888 -6.06 4.07 -48.63
CA GLY A 888 -5.91 3.49 -47.30
C GLY A 888 -5.15 2.18 -47.38
N LEU A 889 -3.81 2.23 -47.28
CA LEU A 889 -2.96 1.06 -47.49
C LEU A 889 -3.08 0.04 -46.35
N GLN A 890 -3.50 -1.19 -46.65
CA GLN A 890 -3.65 -2.30 -45.69
C GLN A 890 -2.87 -3.55 -46.14
N LEU A 891 -1.84 -3.37 -46.95
CA LEU A 891 -0.96 -4.46 -47.39
C LEU A 891 0.22 -4.61 -46.43
N TYR A 892 0.65 -5.84 -46.20
CA TYR A 892 1.95 -6.11 -45.60
C TYR A 892 3.08 -5.71 -46.56
N ASP A 893 4.27 -5.47 -46.01
CA ASP A 893 5.44 -5.02 -46.78
C ASP A 893 5.74 -5.96 -47.97
N TYR A 894 5.63 -7.29 -47.76
CA TYR A 894 5.87 -8.28 -48.81
C TYR A 894 4.78 -8.30 -49.89
N GLU A 895 3.53 -7.96 -49.55
CA GLU A 895 2.41 -7.88 -50.50
C GLU A 895 2.52 -6.62 -51.35
N LEU A 896 2.80 -5.47 -50.72
CA LEU A 896 3.01 -4.22 -51.43
C LEU A 896 4.21 -4.33 -52.39
N LEU A 897 5.32 -4.90 -51.92
CA LEU A 897 6.51 -5.08 -52.75
C LEU A 897 6.35 -6.19 -53.79
N ALA A 898 5.34 -7.06 -53.71
CA ALA A 898 5.06 -8.00 -54.80
C ALA A 898 4.52 -7.30 -56.06
N LEU A 899 4.01 -6.07 -55.93
CA LEU A 899 3.49 -5.28 -57.04
C LEU A 899 4.61 -4.66 -57.91
N GLU A 900 4.23 -4.33 -59.13
CA GLU A 900 5.10 -3.62 -60.08
C GLU A 900 5.60 -2.29 -59.51
N PRO A 901 6.90 -1.93 -59.65
CA PRO A 901 7.47 -0.73 -59.02
C PRO A 901 6.73 0.56 -59.35
N VAL A 902 6.19 0.69 -60.57
CA VAL A 902 5.39 1.85 -61.00
C VAL A 902 4.08 1.93 -60.22
N MET A 903 3.42 0.79 -59.98
CA MET A 903 2.19 0.73 -59.20
C MET A 903 2.44 1.08 -57.74
N VAL A 904 3.53 0.59 -57.16
CA VAL A 904 3.93 0.94 -55.78
C VAL A 904 4.18 2.44 -55.64
N ARG A 905 4.80 3.09 -56.64
CA ARG A 905 5.00 4.56 -56.65
C ARG A 905 3.67 5.32 -56.72
N GLU A 906 2.74 4.86 -57.55
CA GLU A 906 1.41 5.47 -57.65
C GLU A 906 0.58 5.29 -56.37
N ILE A 907 0.69 4.14 -55.70
CA ILE A 907 0.14 3.90 -54.36
C ILE A 907 0.80 4.84 -53.35
N ALA A 908 2.14 4.93 -53.36
CA ALA A 908 2.90 5.74 -52.42
C ALA A 908 2.52 7.23 -52.48
N ARG A 909 2.28 7.75 -53.69
CA ARG A 909 1.85 9.14 -53.90
C ARG A 909 0.46 9.44 -53.32
N ARG A 910 -0.42 8.44 -53.27
CA ARG A 910 -1.83 8.57 -52.87
C ARG A 910 -2.11 8.05 -51.47
N SER A 911 -1.13 7.43 -50.82
CA SER A 911 -1.34 6.83 -49.51
C SER A 911 -1.58 7.89 -48.45
N VAL A 912 -2.58 7.67 -47.60
CA VAL A 912 -2.89 8.56 -46.46
C VAL A 912 -1.89 8.40 -45.31
N ASN A 913 -1.28 7.23 -45.18
CA ASN A 913 -0.10 7.04 -44.35
C ASN A 913 1.15 7.25 -45.20
N ASP A 914 2.02 8.16 -44.79
CA ASP A 914 3.27 8.40 -45.50
C ASP A 914 4.14 7.14 -45.51
N LEU A 915 4.72 6.80 -46.66
CA LEU A 915 5.54 5.58 -46.80
C LEU A 915 6.82 5.64 -45.95
N ARG A 916 7.28 6.84 -45.58
CA ARG A 916 8.32 7.05 -44.58
C ARG A 916 7.84 6.63 -43.19
N SER A 917 6.58 6.85 -42.83
CA SER A 917 6.01 6.28 -41.59
C SER A 917 5.91 4.76 -41.66
N VAL A 918 5.45 4.22 -42.80
CA VAL A 918 5.26 2.77 -43.00
C VAL A 918 6.57 1.98 -42.91
N PHE A 919 7.68 2.55 -43.40
CA PHE A 919 8.96 1.83 -43.50
C PHE A 919 10.06 2.32 -42.57
N ILE A 920 10.04 3.57 -42.11
CA ILE A 920 11.04 4.14 -41.19
C ILE A 920 10.46 4.21 -39.77
N ALA A 921 9.36 4.94 -39.56
CA ALA A 921 8.80 5.11 -38.21
C ALA A 921 8.22 3.80 -37.63
N HIS A 922 7.71 2.91 -38.48
CA HIS A 922 7.23 1.59 -38.07
C HIS A 922 8.37 0.61 -37.71
N ASP A 923 9.57 0.79 -38.28
CA ASP A 923 10.70 -0.09 -38.01
C ASP A 923 11.14 0.09 -36.57
N LYS A 924 11.13 -0.99 -35.79
CA LYS A 924 11.37 -0.92 -34.34
C LYS A 924 12.75 -0.35 -34.00
N ARG A 925 13.70 -0.39 -34.93
CA ARG A 925 15.04 0.23 -34.80
C ARG A 925 14.98 1.75 -34.71
N ILE A 926 13.92 2.41 -35.16
CA ILE A 926 13.79 3.87 -35.08
C ILE A 926 13.94 4.39 -33.65
N LEU A 927 13.48 3.63 -32.64
CA LEU A 927 13.62 4.02 -31.24
C LEU A 927 15.08 4.08 -30.79
N GLY A 928 15.94 3.21 -31.35
CA GLY A 928 17.39 3.25 -31.10
C GLY A 928 18.05 4.43 -31.81
N ILE A 929 17.63 4.75 -33.03
CA ILE A 929 18.08 5.95 -33.75
C ILE A 929 17.71 7.20 -32.97
N VAL A 930 16.46 7.33 -32.52
CA VAL A 930 16.01 8.46 -31.69
C VAL A 930 16.89 8.62 -30.46
N HIS A 931 17.16 7.54 -29.71
CA HIS A 931 18.02 7.57 -28.52
C HIS A 931 19.44 8.07 -28.83
N GLN A 932 20.05 7.58 -29.92
CA GLN A 932 21.40 7.98 -30.33
C GLN A 932 21.45 9.44 -30.80
N GLU A 933 20.38 9.96 -31.42
CA GLU A 933 20.33 11.34 -31.93
C GLU A 933 19.98 12.40 -30.88
N LEU A 934 19.56 12.03 -29.66
CA LEU A 934 19.04 12.98 -28.66
C LEU A 934 20.00 14.14 -28.36
N HIS A 935 21.30 13.87 -28.28
CA HIS A 935 22.31 14.90 -28.01
C HIS A 935 22.34 15.95 -29.14
N ASP A 936 22.41 15.51 -30.39
CA ASP A 936 22.53 16.40 -31.54
C ASP A 936 21.21 17.11 -31.83
N LEU A 937 20.07 16.47 -31.56
CA LEU A 937 18.75 17.10 -31.66
C LEU A 937 18.61 18.31 -30.72
N VAL A 938 19.27 18.30 -29.56
CA VAL A 938 19.31 19.43 -28.64
C VAL A 938 20.36 20.46 -29.04
N HIS A 939 21.61 20.03 -29.25
CA HIS A 939 22.74 20.96 -29.33
C HIS A 939 23.07 21.40 -30.75
N LYS A 940 22.98 20.48 -31.73
CA LYS A 940 23.32 20.73 -33.14
C LYS A 940 22.12 21.25 -33.92
N HIS A 941 21.03 20.50 -33.94
CA HIS A 941 19.83 20.81 -34.72
C HIS A 941 18.84 21.73 -34.00
N LYS A 942 18.91 21.80 -32.65
CA LYS A 942 18.05 22.65 -31.80
C LYS A 942 16.55 22.46 -32.07
N VAL A 943 16.15 21.21 -32.28
CA VAL A 943 14.77 20.81 -32.58
C VAL A 943 13.96 20.62 -31.31
N ILE A 944 14.61 20.12 -30.27
CA ILE A 944 14.00 19.84 -28.96
C ILE A 944 14.81 20.48 -27.84
N THR A 945 14.16 20.72 -26.71
CA THR A 945 14.80 21.21 -25.48
C THR A 945 15.48 20.08 -24.69
N GLN A 946 16.34 20.44 -23.75
CA GLN A 946 16.95 19.49 -22.81
C GLN A 946 15.89 18.67 -22.05
N ASP A 947 14.80 19.32 -21.64
CA ASP A 947 13.69 18.66 -20.93
C ASP A 947 12.95 17.67 -21.83
N GLN A 948 12.71 18.03 -23.10
CA GLN A 948 12.10 17.12 -24.08
C GLN A 948 13.01 15.91 -24.35
N ALA A 949 14.32 16.12 -24.48
CA ALA A 949 15.28 15.03 -24.64
C ALA A 949 15.30 14.10 -23.42
N ARG A 950 15.22 14.65 -22.20
CA ARG A 950 15.09 13.86 -20.97
C ARG A 950 13.81 13.04 -20.95
N ILE A 951 12.66 13.65 -21.28
CA ILE A 951 11.36 12.97 -21.36
C ILE A 951 11.41 11.82 -22.39
N LEU A 952 12.04 12.02 -23.55
CA LEU A 952 12.20 10.96 -24.55
C LEU A 952 13.12 9.84 -24.07
N LYS A 953 14.27 10.19 -23.47
CA LYS A 953 15.21 9.22 -22.91
C LYS A 953 14.57 8.36 -21.82
N GLU A 954 13.76 8.99 -20.97
CA GLU A 954 13.01 8.32 -19.91
C GLU A 954 11.78 7.57 -20.45
N GLY A 955 11.15 8.02 -21.53
CA GLY A 955 9.89 7.46 -22.04
C GLY A 955 10.05 6.41 -23.14
N ILE A 956 11.22 6.27 -23.77
CA ILE A 956 11.51 5.24 -24.79
C ILE A 956 12.31 4.11 -24.15
N ILE A 957 11.92 2.86 -24.38
CA ILE A 957 12.71 1.71 -23.92
C ILE A 957 14.09 1.70 -24.61
N PRO A 958 15.20 1.49 -23.88
CA PRO A 958 16.52 1.38 -24.50
C PRO A 958 16.50 0.32 -25.60
N THR A 959 16.82 0.73 -26.82
CA THR A 959 16.71 -0.09 -28.02
C THR A 959 18.07 -0.16 -28.68
N ILE A 960 18.71 -1.32 -28.57
CA ILE A 960 20.09 -1.54 -29.00
C ILE A 960 20.07 -2.10 -30.42
N LEU A 961 20.78 -1.41 -31.32
CA LEU A 961 20.78 -1.69 -32.74
C LEU A 961 21.87 -2.72 -33.11
N PRO A 962 21.66 -3.54 -34.15
CA PRO A 962 22.74 -4.28 -34.80
C PRO A 962 23.92 -3.37 -35.18
N GLY A 963 25.15 -3.88 -35.04
CA GLY A 963 26.39 -3.17 -35.36
C GLY A 963 26.70 -1.91 -34.53
N SER A 964 25.93 -1.63 -33.49
CA SER A 964 26.11 -0.45 -32.64
C SER A 964 27.16 -0.67 -31.54
N PRO A 965 27.79 0.41 -31.03
CA PRO A 965 28.69 0.33 -29.87
C PRO A 965 28.01 -0.26 -28.62
N GLU A 966 26.71 0.03 -28.43
CA GLU A 966 25.94 -0.50 -27.31
C GLU A 966 25.79 -2.03 -27.38
N LEU A 967 25.60 -2.58 -28.58
CA LEU A 967 25.57 -4.02 -28.79
C LEU A 967 26.93 -4.66 -28.49
N GLN A 968 28.03 -4.01 -28.86
CA GLN A 968 29.37 -4.51 -28.60
C GLN A 968 29.62 -4.62 -27.09
N SER A 969 29.17 -3.66 -26.29
CA SER A 969 29.19 -3.74 -24.82
C SER A 969 28.42 -4.96 -24.31
N VAL A 970 27.20 -5.21 -24.83
CA VAL A 970 26.40 -6.38 -24.43
C VAL A 970 27.09 -7.70 -24.81
N ILE A 971 27.75 -7.76 -25.97
CA ILE A 971 28.53 -8.93 -26.40
C ILE A 971 29.70 -9.19 -25.45
N GLU A 972 30.41 -8.15 -25.03
CA GLU A 972 31.52 -8.24 -24.07
C GLU A 972 31.03 -8.69 -22.70
N ASP A 973 29.93 -8.13 -22.21
CA ASP A 973 29.34 -8.53 -20.93
C ASP A 973 28.80 -9.95 -20.98
N ALA A 974 28.16 -10.36 -22.09
CA ALA A 974 27.70 -11.74 -22.28
C ALA A 974 28.83 -12.77 -22.34
N SER A 975 30.05 -12.34 -22.68
CA SER A 975 31.23 -13.21 -22.62
C SER A 975 31.74 -13.42 -21.19
N LYS A 976 31.48 -12.45 -20.29
CA LYS A 976 31.85 -12.51 -18.87
C LYS A 976 30.78 -13.20 -18.03
N ASP A 977 29.51 -12.92 -18.33
CA ASP A 977 28.33 -13.43 -17.63
C ASP A 977 27.29 -13.97 -18.64
N PRO A 978 27.23 -15.30 -18.87
CA PRO A 978 26.24 -15.90 -19.74
C PRO A 978 24.78 -15.68 -19.27
N ALA A 979 24.55 -15.40 -17.98
CA ALA A 979 23.20 -15.16 -17.45
C ALA A 979 22.65 -13.78 -17.83
N ILE A 980 23.47 -12.88 -18.38
CA ILE A 980 23.02 -11.56 -18.81
C ILE A 980 21.90 -11.63 -19.87
N LYS A 981 21.84 -12.73 -20.64
CA LYS A 981 20.78 -12.96 -21.64
C LYS A 981 19.38 -12.84 -21.02
N ASP A 982 19.22 -13.23 -19.75
CA ASP A 982 17.92 -13.24 -19.08
C ASP A 982 17.38 -11.81 -18.83
N LYS A 983 18.25 -10.80 -18.93
CA LYS A 983 17.89 -9.37 -18.83
C LYS A 983 17.42 -8.76 -20.16
N TYR A 984 17.39 -9.52 -21.26
CA TYR A 984 17.10 -8.99 -22.59
C TYR A 984 16.04 -9.80 -23.36
N ILE A 985 15.40 -9.12 -24.30
CA ILE A 985 14.53 -9.71 -25.32
C ILE A 985 15.13 -9.47 -26.70
N LEU A 986 15.03 -10.47 -27.57
CA LEU A 986 15.31 -10.37 -29.01
C LEU A 986 14.01 -10.07 -29.73
N LYS A 987 13.93 -8.87 -30.31
CA LYS A 987 12.73 -8.39 -31.00
C LYS A 987 12.98 -8.32 -32.50
N PRO A 988 12.22 -9.05 -33.34
CA PRO A 988 12.35 -8.92 -34.78
C PRO A 988 11.82 -7.57 -35.22
N PHE A 989 12.64 -6.81 -35.94
CA PHE A 989 12.35 -5.40 -36.21
C PHE A 989 11.47 -5.16 -37.45
N ARG A 990 11.36 -6.15 -38.35
CA ARG A 990 10.52 -6.07 -39.59
C ARG A 990 9.24 -6.91 -39.57
N LEU A 991 9.11 -7.82 -38.62
CA LEU A 991 7.91 -8.66 -38.49
C LEU A 991 6.77 -7.92 -37.79
N ALA A 992 5.54 -8.30 -38.18
CA ALA A 992 4.29 -7.74 -37.66
C ALA A 992 3.76 -8.52 -36.44
N ARG A 993 2.77 -7.93 -35.74
CA ARG A 993 1.92 -8.60 -34.74
C ARG A 993 2.67 -9.31 -33.59
N GLY A 994 3.86 -8.85 -33.24
CA GLY A 994 4.67 -9.47 -32.18
C GLY A 994 5.22 -10.86 -32.49
N SER A 995 5.08 -11.34 -33.74
CA SER A 995 5.58 -12.65 -34.15
C SER A 995 7.11 -12.70 -34.07
N GLY A 996 7.63 -13.79 -33.50
CA GLY A 996 9.06 -14.07 -33.43
C GLY A 996 9.84 -13.35 -32.32
N ILE A 997 9.17 -12.71 -31.35
CA ILE A 997 9.83 -12.17 -30.14
C ILE A 997 10.34 -13.33 -29.28
N ARG A 998 11.59 -13.24 -28.81
CA ARG A 998 12.22 -14.28 -27.99
C ARG A 998 12.76 -13.70 -26.69
N LEU A 999 12.42 -14.33 -25.57
CA LEU A 999 12.93 -13.95 -24.25
C LEU A 999 14.30 -14.57 -24.05
N GLY A 1000 15.33 -13.81 -23.67
CA GLY A 1000 16.67 -14.38 -23.51
C GLY A 1000 16.72 -15.53 -22.49
N LYS A 1001 15.85 -15.51 -21.47
CA LYS A 1001 15.68 -16.62 -20.51
C LYS A 1001 15.26 -17.96 -21.13
N THR A 1002 14.53 -17.93 -22.26
CA THR A 1002 14.05 -19.14 -22.95
C THR A 1002 14.97 -19.59 -24.08
N ILE A 1003 16.08 -18.89 -24.32
CA ILE A 1003 17.04 -19.18 -25.40
C ILE A 1003 18.28 -19.84 -24.78
N SER A 1004 18.85 -20.83 -25.47
CA SER A 1004 20.10 -21.46 -25.04
C SER A 1004 21.27 -20.48 -25.13
N SER A 1005 22.28 -20.62 -24.28
CA SER A 1005 23.45 -19.73 -24.31
C SER A 1005 24.20 -19.77 -25.64
N GLU A 1006 24.26 -20.94 -26.29
CA GLU A 1006 24.87 -21.10 -27.62
C GLU A 1006 24.09 -20.31 -28.67
N GLU A 1007 22.77 -20.47 -28.71
CA GLU A 1007 21.92 -19.78 -29.67
C GLU A 1007 21.90 -18.26 -29.46
N TRP A 1008 21.91 -17.83 -28.19
CA TRP A 1008 22.07 -16.42 -27.82
C TRP A 1008 23.37 -15.84 -28.38
N GLN A 1009 24.50 -16.52 -28.16
CA GLN A 1009 25.81 -16.09 -28.65
C GLN A 1009 25.90 -16.07 -30.17
N LEU A 1010 25.33 -17.07 -30.85
CA LEU A 1010 25.24 -17.11 -32.31
C LEU A 1010 24.41 -15.94 -32.85
N THR A 1011 23.30 -15.62 -32.20
CA THR A 1011 22.42 -14.50 -32.57
C THR A 1011 23.11 -13.16 -32.35
N LEU A 1012 23.79 -12.95 -31.21
CA LEU A 1012 24.55 -11.72 -30.98
C LEU A 1012 25.69 -11.53 -31.99
N LYS A 1013 26.39 -12.62 -32.34
CA LYS A 1013 27.44 -12.59 -33.37
C LYS A 1013 26.90 -12.20 -34.74
N SER A 1014 25.72 -12.70 -35.12
CA SER A 1014 25.09 -12.35 -36.40
C SER A 1014 24.68 -10.87 -36.45
N MET A 1015 24.32 -10.29 -35.30
CA MET A 1015 23.96 -8.88 -35.15
C MET A 1015 25.14 -7.90 -35.16
N ARG A 1016 26.40 -8.37 -35.22
CA ARG A 1016 27.59 -7.49 -35.29
C ARG A 1016 27.64 -6.64 -36.56
N LYS A 1017 26.98 -7.08 -37.63
CA LYS A 1017 26.86 -6.34 -38.88
C LYS A 1017 25.47 -5.74 -39.00
N THR A 1018 25.38 -4.58 -39.64
CA THR A 1018 24.10 -3.92 -39.94
C THR A 1018 23.47 -4.45 -41.23
N ASP A 1019 24.23 -5.15 -42.08
CA ASP A 1019 23.83 -5.58 -43.43
C ASP A 1019 22.43 -6.23 -43.48
N PHE A 1020 21.67 -5.89 -44.52
CA PHE A 1020 20.38 -6.51 -44.80
C PHE A 1020 20.57 -7.94 -45.32
N ASP A 1021 19.83 -8.90 -44.75
CA ASP A 1021 19.76 -10.28 -45.23
C ASP A 1021 18.29 -10.73 -45.28
N SER A 1022 17.73 -10.87 -46.48
CA SER A 1022 16.34 -11.30 -46.68
C SER A 1022 16.11 -12.77 -46.35
N SER A 1023 17.17 -13.57 -46.20
CA SER A 1023 17.07 -15.01 -45.95
C SER A 1023 16.94 -15.37 -44.46
N LYS A 1024 17.11 -14.39 -43.56
CA LYS A 1024 17.14 -14.61 -42.10
C LYS A 1024 16.34 -13.58 -41.34
N THR A 1025 15.70 -14.01 -40.25
CA THR A 1025 15.10 -13.09 -39.29
C THR A 1025 16.20 -12.31 -38.58
N GLN A 1026 16.14 -10.99 -38.65
CA GLN A 1026 17.06 -10.09 -37.98
C GLN A 1026 16.39 -9.48 -36.73
N TYR A 1027 17.19 -9.29 -35.68
CA TYR A 1027 16.71 -8.89 -34.35
C TYR A 1027 17.37 -7.59 -33.88
N LEU A 1028 16.69 -6.89 -32.98
CA LEU A 1028 17.25 -5.87 -32.11
C LEU A 1028 17.14 -6.33 -30.65
N LEU A 1029 17.83 -5.64 -29.74
CA LEU A 1029 17.75 -5.92 -28.31
C LEU A 1029 17.00 -4.82 -27.55
N GLN A 1030 16.14 -5.24 -26.63
CA GLN A 1030 15.54 -4.39 -25.60
C GLN A 1030 15.68 -5.08 -24.25
N PRO A 1031 15.79 -4.35 -23.12
CA PRO A 1031 15.80 -4.95 -21.80
C PRO A 1031 14.44 -5.59 -21.45
N VAL A 1032 14.48 -6.68 -20.68
CA VAL A 1032 13.28 -7.24 -20.04
C VAL A 1032 12.86 -6.29 -18.92
N LEU A 1033 11.63 -5.80 -19.00
CA LEU A 1033 11.03 -4.98 -17.94
C LEU A 1033 10.03 -5.82 -17.14
N THR A 1034 10.12 -5.73 -15.82
CA THR A 1034 9.03 -6.17 -14.94
C THR A 1034 7.88 -5.20 -15.09
N LEU A 1035 6.73 -5.69 -15.53
CA LEU A 1035 5.53 -4.87 -15.73
C LEU A 1035 4.71 -4.82 -14.45
N GLN A 1036 4.04 -3.69 -14.23
CA GLN A 1036 3.06 -3.55 -13.17
C GLN A 1036 1.99 -4.63 -13.33
N SER A 1037 1.89 -5.52 -12.35
CA SER A 1037 0.85 -6.54 -12.35
C SER A 1037 -0.45 -5.95 -11.80
N VAL A 1038 -1.55 -6.24 -12.49
CA VAL A 1038 -2.90 -5.84 -12.10
C VAL A 1038 -3.82 -7.06 -11.98
N GLU A 1039 -4.70 -6.99 -11.00
CA GLU A 1039 -5.84 -7.88 -10.84
C GLU A 1039 -7.07 -7.22 -11.46
N TRP A 1040 -7.85 -7.98 -12.22
CA TRP A 1040 -9.05 -7.46 -12.85
C TRP A 1040 -10.04 -8.57 -13.14
N PHE A 1041 -11.32 -8.21 -13.04
CA PHE A 1041 -12.44 -9.07 -13.33
C PHE A 1041 -12.60 -9.24 -14.84
N TRP A 1042 -12.45 -10.46 -15.35
CA TRP A 1042 -12.55 -10.75 -16.78
C TRP A 1042 -14.00 -11.01 -17.21
N THR A 1043 -14.59 -12.11 -16.75
CA THR A 1043 -15.98 -12.49 -16.99
C THR A 1043 -16.53 -13.27 -15.79
N GLU A 1044 -17.82 -13.55 -15.77
CA GLU A 1044 -18.44 -14.40 -14.76
C GLU A 1044 -17.86 -15.83 -14.74
N GLU A 1045 -17.35 -16.34 -15.85
CA GLU A 1045 -16.74 -17.68 -15.92
C GLU A 1045 -15.29 -17.67 -15.44
N ARG A 1046 -14.51 -16.65 -15.83
CA ARG A 1046 -13.06 -16.59 -15.54
C ARG A 1046 -12.74 -15.81 -14.26
N GLN A 1047 -13.71 -15.08 -13.70
CA GLN A 1047 -13.56 -14.28 -12.48
C GLN A 1047 -12.35 -13.33 -12.56
N VAL A 1048 -11.70 -13.07 -11.42
CA VAL A 1048 -10.52 -12.19 -11.34
C VAL A 1048 -9.29 -12.91 -11.86
N ILE A 1049 -8.59 -12.28 -12.79
CA ILE A 1049 -7.31 -12.76 -13.33
C ILE A 1049 -6.20 -11.75 -13.06
N LYS A 1050 -4.95 -12.23 -13.05
CA LYS A 1050 -3.76 -11.41 -12.87
C LYS A 1050 -3.01 -11.29 -14.19
N SER A 1051 -2.66 -10.07 -14.60
CA SER A 1051 -1.94 -9.81 -15.86
C SER A 1051 -0.95 -8.66 -15.74
N GLY A 1052 0.01 -8.58 -16.67
CA GLY A 1052 0.88 -7.42 -16.81
C GLY A 1052 0.18 -6.30 -17.59
N MET A 1053 0.30 -5.06 -17.11
CA MET A 1053 -0.33 -3.92 -17.76
C MET A 1053 0.49 -3.43 -18.96
N VAL A 1054 -0.16 -3.31 -20.11
CA VAL A 1054 0.36 -2.63 -21.29
C VAL A 1054 -0.68 -1.62 -21.80
N GLY A 1055 -0.27 -0.77 -22.73
CA GLY A 1055 -1.17 0.18 -23.35
C GLY A 1055 -0.70 0.53 -24.75
N LEU A 1056 -1.46 1.39 -25.40
CA LEU A 1056 -1.10 2.02 -26.65
C LEU A 1056 -1.69 3.43 -26.66
N TYR A 1057 -1.22 4.26 -27.58
CA TYR A 1057 -1.85 5.54 -27.84
C TYR A 1057 -1.81 5.83 -29.34
N PHE A 1058 -2.64 6.76 -29.81
CA PHE A 1058 -2.72 7.13 -31.23
C PHE A 1058 -2.22 8.56 -31.45
N SER A 1059 -1.64 8.76 -32.64
CA SER A 1059 -1.30 10.04 -33.19
C SER A 1059 -1.70 10.10 -34.66
N VAL A 1060 -2.40 11.16 -35.04
CA VAL A 1060 -2.70 11.46 -36.42
C VAL A 1060 -1.94 12.70 -36.86
N ASN A 1061 -1.20 12.58 -37.97
CA ASN A 1061 -0.45 13.68 -38.58
C ASN A 1061 0.43 14.44 -37.57
N GLY A 1062 1.09 13.68 -36.69
CA GLY A 1062 2.04 14.19 -35.70
C GLY A 1062 1.40 14.86 -34.47
N ARG A 1063 0.07 14.81 -34.35
CA ARG A 1063 -0.66 15.31 -33.18
C ARG A 1063 -1.05 14.17 -32.26
N TYR A 1064 -0.99 14.40 -30.96
CA TYR A 1064 -1.45 13.44 -29.96
C TYR A 1064 -2.99 13.41 -29.89
N ASP A 1065 -3.57 12.20 -29.91
CA ASP A 1065 -5.01 12.02 -29.73
C ASP A 1065 -5.37 11.36 -28.40
N ILE A 1066 -4.97 10.10 -28.18
CA ILE A 1066 -5.56 9.26 -27.12
C ILE A 1066 -4.66 8.14 -26.64
N MET A 1067 -4.79 7.76 -25.37
CA MET A 1067 -4.35 6.48 -24.81
C MET A 1067 -5.49 5.43 -24.74
N CYS A 1068 -5.20 4.19 -25.13
CA CYS A 1068 -6.03 3.00 -24.87
C CYS A 1068 -5.22 1.98 -24.05
N GLY A 1069 -5.76 1.50 -22.93
CA GLY A 1069 -5.15 0.41 -22.15
C GLY A 1069 -5.52 -0.97 -22.72
N ARG A 1070 -4.59 -1.94 -22.67
CA ARG A 1070 -4.89 -3.36 -22.93
C ARG A 1070 -4.12 -4.21 -21.92
N SER A 1071 -4.79 -5.13 -21.24
CA SER A 1071 -4.13 -6.16 -20.42
C SER A 1071 -3.46 -7.21 -21.30
N PHE A 1072 -2.22 -7.62 -20.99
CA PHE A 1072 -1.59 -8.75 -21.67
C PHE A 1072 -2.03 -10.05 -21.00
N LEU A 1073 -2.96 -10.78 -21.61
CA LEU A 1073 -3.11 -12.21 -21.32
C LEU A 1073 -2.10 -12.96 -22.20
N PRO A 1074 -1.24 -13.82 -21.64
CA PRO A 1074 -0.59 -14.84 -22.43
C PRO A 1074 -1.65 -15.92 -22.75
N GLU A 1075 -2.59 -15.61 -23.63
CA GLU A 1075 -3.21 -16.68 -24.42
C GLU A 1075 -2.21 -16.99 -25.53
N ILE A 1076 -1.41 -18.02 -25.23
CA ILE A 1076 -1.00 -19.01 -26.22
C ILE A 1076 -2.29 -19.41 -26.95
N ASP A 1077 -2.58 -18.76 -28.07
CA ASP A 1077 -3.41 -19.36 -29.11
C ASP A 1077 -2.46 -20.30 -29.89
N ASP A 1078 -2.89 -21.55 -30.04
CA ASP A 1078 -2.23 -22.70 -30.67
C ASP A 1078 -1.23 -22.41 -31.82
#